data_AF-A0A653CTN4-F1
#
_entry.id   AF-A0A653CTN4-F1
#
_cell.length_a   1.000
_cell.length_b   1.000
_cell.length_c   1.000
_cell.angle_alpha   90.00
_cell.angle_beta   90.00
_cell.angle_gamma   90.00
#
_symmetry.space_group_name_H-M   'P 1'
#
loop_
_entity.id
_entity.type
_entity.pdbx_description
1 polymer ?
#
loop_
_entity_poly.entity_id
_entity_poly.type
_entity_poly.pdbx_seq_one_letter_code
_entity_poly.pdbx_strand_id
1 'polypeptide(L)'
;MGLAVLSEETDLLYLQAHYDLSYINASVHKPDSYGVIETLLMNPIFQRHSKFFLRELHRLGDFSVLFYRHTPYDTTEAYRERPLMNLLQSMLPLSPRNLPDYDMTVLEAEDCAPRKTVVENQEPFALYLSTVPNCSVNRHAINTRIVVIGCSKTALAFLETLLCKQDPNDMVTFNNVTLICESGMAASRVGNRVRDAFLIKKYFMDPRHMDMVSLKTYVNVISGKVSKIDKRNQILVINNNSYIPYDLLFLMNGEQFLQPIRQNRVPFLEKPENVFVINNAIEANSAVMKLKQLHAKYGDPDYVIIVYGHFLQAHATLHGLLSFGIPGKNLVLVEPFPYSMALEKRQRHKVSIYNDPDIDQAVYDHITAEGIQVYKSYYFIDWEFDSTENVITMAKFESRHHMLELDCMAMFYFAEKEIHSRIYKVINQAGLVYDGRLVIDNKCRTNDPKIYGAGTLTKYSRKYYAMSMSHKHFNRVEIGEKLGEQIKNMLIPHKSKTDEKTVCGWNFEMERGDQLVPRYVKPIMRYCRLPGGLYYLSITKPGRRTPLETAISMESYGQVLITGNCRNLDKQGFFRLHLNDNKRVETITCLAKSPIDVYNIYCLWGKHEKLLNNIQLRFEMVLITDLFEYFKEPWAYAIYHDKFNDLLEDLNKLMTSKVGEEGESLVEEVIEAYEEAKWQQLTADTKDSLDERFKILNYPRIIEQKVLNFIKDHLEDLPMYAHPIVVRTILRNYQNSSLFS
;
A
#
# COMPACT_ATOMS: atom_id res chain seq x y z
N MET A 1 -18.54 27.44 28.48
CA MET A 1 -19.73 26.64 28.12
C MET A 1 -19.30 25.57 27.13
N GLY A 2 -19.52 24.31 27.49
CA GLY A 2 -19.36 23.16 26.61
C GLY A 2 -20.55 22.23 26.79
N LEU A 3 -20.87 21.46 25.76
CA LEU A 3 -21.98 20.51 25.70
C LEU A 3 -21.42 19.18 25.19
N ALA A 4 -21.81 18.09 25.83
CA ALA A 4 -21.54 16.75 25.37
C ALA A 4 -22.80 15.89 25.50
N VAL A 5 -23.04 15.03 24.52
CA VAL A 5 -24.07 13.99 24.56
C VAL A 5 -23.36 12.65 24.45
N LEU A 6 -23.62 11.78 25.42
CA LEU A 6 -23.01 10.46 25.52
C LEU A 6 -24.10 9.40 25.41
N SER A 7 -23.77 8.28 24.77
CA SER A 7 -24.57 7.06 24.68
C SER A 7 -23.69 5.86 25.04
N GLU A 8 -24.29 4.71 25.31
CA GLU A 8 -23.57 3.45 25.50
C GLU A 8 -23.08 2.91 24.14
N GLU A 9 -21.90 2.30 24.12
CA GLU A 9 -21.35 1.66 22.91
C GLU A 9 -21.89 0.23 22.77
N THR A 10 -22.76 0.01 21.79
CA THR A 10 -23.34 -1.32 21.51
C THR A 10 -22.50 -2.17 20.56
N ASP A 11 -21.67 -1.54 19.73
CA ASP A 11 -20.98 -2.19 18.60
C ASP A 11 -19.49 -2.40 18.87
N LEU A 12 -19.12 -2.67 20.14
CA LEU A 12 -17.71 -2.83 20.54
C LEU A 12 -16.99 -3.92 19.74
N LEU A 13 -17.66 -5.04 19.43
CA LEU A 13 -17.09 -6.14 18.65
C LEU A 13 -16.72 -5.68 17.23
N TYR A 14 -17.54 -4.83 16.61
CA TYR A 14 -17.23 -4.24 15.32
C TYR A 14 -15.99 -3.34 15.42
N LEU A 15 -15.92 -2.49 16.45
CA LEU A 15 -14.75 -1.62 16.64
C LEU A 15 -13.46 -2.40 16.89
N GLN A 16 -13.53 -3.50 17.66
CA GLN A 16 -12.38 -4.40 17.92
C GLN A 16 -11.89 -5.12 16.65
N ALA A 17 -12.80 -5.56 15.80
CA ALA A 17 -12.45 -6.21 14.54
C ALA A 17 -11.86 -5.21 13.53
N HIS A 18 -12.42 -4.01 13.41
CA HIS A 18 -12.10 -3.08 12.31
C HIS A 18 -11.07 -2.00 12.66
N TYR A 19 -10.75 -1.77 13.94
CA TYR A 19 -9.77 -0.76 14.38
C TYR A 19 -8.75 -1.32 15.36
N ASP A 20 -7.54 -0.76 15.33
CA ASP A 20 -6.47 -1.14 16.25
C ASP A 20 -6.71 -0.54 17.64
N LEU A 21 -7.28 -1.36 18.52
CA LEU A 21 -7.56 -1.01 19.92
C LEU A 21 -6.44 -1.40 20.89
N SER A 22 -5.22 -1.67 20.41
CA SER A 22 -4.07 -2.02 21.27
C SER A 22 -3.73 -0.98 22.34
N TYR A 23 -4.21 0.26 22.18
CA TYR A 23 -4.14 1.34 23.17
C TYR A 23 -5.03 1.13 24.40
N ILE A 24 -5.94 0.16 24.37
CA ILE A 24 -6.87 -0.18 25.45
C ILE A 24 -6.52 -1.59 25.93
N ASN A 25 -6.30 -1.73 27.24
CA ASN A 25 -6.27 -3.06 27.83
C ASN A 25 -7.69 -3.49 28.20
N ALA A 26 -8.37 -4.18 27.30
CA ALA A 26 -9.76 -4.62 27.48
C ALA A 26 -10.00 -5.38 28.80
N SER A 27 -8.98 -6.09 29.33
CA SER A 27 -9.08 -6.83 30.59
C SER A 27 -9.26 -5.96 31.84
N VAL A 28 -8.93 -4.66 31.76
CA VAL A 28 -9.00 -3.70 32.87
C VAL A 28 -10.36 -3.00 32.91
N HIS A 29 -11.11 -3.02 31.81
CA HIS A 29 -12.37 -2.28 31.66
C HIS A 29 -13.57 -3.20 31.89
N LYS A 30 -14.62 -2.68 32.54
CA LYS A 30 -15.88 -3.41 32.70
C LYS A 30 -16.63 -3.46 31.36
N PRO A 31 -17.40 -4.53 31.05
CA PRO A 31 -18.17 -4.63 29.81
C PRO A 31 -19.07 -3.42 29.51
N ASP A 32 -19.73 -2.86 30.53
CA ASP A 32 -20.69 -1.75 30.36
C ASP A 32 -20.02 -0.36 30.49
N SER A 33 -18.70 -0.28 30.40
CA SER A 33 -17.94 0.96 30.62
C SER A 33 -17.44 1.63 29.34
N TYR A 34 -17.97 1.22 28.18
CA TYR A 34 -17.67 1.79 26.87
C TYR A 34 -18.82 2.68 26.44
N GLY A 35 -18.51 3.93 26.11
CA GLY A 35 -19.49 4.91 25.64
C GLY A 35 -19.10 5.54 24.32
N VAL A 36 -20.07 6.19 23.69
CA VAL A 36 -19.92 6.95 22.45
C VAL A 36 -20.22 8.40 22.73
N ILE A 37 -19.40 9.28 22.17
CA ILE A 37 -19.65 10.70 22.12
C ILE A 37 -20.50 10.98 20.87
N GLU A 38 -21.78 11.28 21.03
CA GLU A 38 -22.66 11.61 19.90
C GLU A 38 -22.44 13.04 19.40
N THR A 39 -22.20 13.95 20.34
CA THR A 39 -21.97 15.36 20.09
C THR A 39 -21.05 15.92 21.17
N LEU A 40 -20.08 16.74 20.78
CA LEU A 40 -19.15 17.40 21.70
C LEU A 40 -18.77 18.77 21.16
N LEU A 41 -19.13 19.80 21.91
CA LEU A 41 -18.83 21.17 21.58
C LEU A 41 -18.29 21.88 22.80
N MET A 42 -17.22 22.64 22.61
CA MET A 42 -16.70 23.53 23.63
C MET A 42 -16.51 24.91 23.05
N ASN A 43 -16.90 25.97 23.75
CA ASN A 43 -16.56 27.31 23.29
C ASN A 43 -15.01 27.44 23.20
N PRO A 44 -14.43 27.90 22.06
CA PRO A 44 -12.98 27.95 21.83
C PRO A 44 -12.17 28.62 22.94
N ILE A 45 -12.74 29.60 23.65
CA ILE A 45 -12.09 30.27 24.79
C ILE A 45 -11.67 29.26 25.90
N PHE A 46 -12.42 28.17 26.04
CA PHE A 46 -12.16 27.11 27.01
C PHE A 46 -11.36 25.93 26.45
N GLN A 47 -10.92 25.96 25.19
CA GLN A 47 -10.26 24.83 24.54
C GLN A 47 -9.00 24.34 25.29
N ARG A 48 -8.32 25.24 26.02
CA ARG A 48 -7.20 24.87 26.91
C ARG A 48 -7.59 23.89 28.04
N HIS A 49 -8.88 23.81 28.36
CA HIS A 49 -9.45 22.91 29.37
C HIS A 49 -10.09 21.66 28.73
N SER A 50 -9.82 21.37 27.44
CA SER A 50 -10.38 20.20 26.74
C SER A 50 -10.15 18.89 27.47
N LYS A 51 -8.91 18.66 27.96
CA LYS A 51 -8.54 17.46 28.71
C LYS A 51 -9.31 17.33 30.03
N PHE A 52 -9.48 18.44 30.74
CA PHE A 52 -10.27 18.47 31.97
C PHE A 52 -11.73 18.12 31.66
N PHE A 53 -12.30 18.70 30.59
CA PHE A 53 -13.66 18.39 30.19
C PHE A 53 -13.84 16.93 29.81
N LEU A 54 -12.96 16.36 28.98
CA LEU A 54 -12.99 14.93 28.63
C LEU A 54 -12.90 14.03 29.87
N ARG A 55 -12.06 14.37 30.85
CA ARG A 55 -11.99 13.65 32.13
C ARG A 55 -13.31 13.72 32.91
N GLU A 56 -13.96 14.88 32.94
CA GLU A 56 -15.26 15.01 33.59
C GLU A 56 -16.36 14.26 32.84
N LEU A 57 -16.28 14.12 31.51
CA LEU A 57 -17.19 13.26 30.76
C LEU A 57 -17.05 11.79 31.16
N HIS A 58 -15.82 11.29 31.30
CA HIS A 58 -15.57 9.95 31.83
C HIS A 58 -16.14 9.78 33.24
N ARG A 59 -15.91 10.77 34.14
CA ARG A 59 -16.37 10.71 35.53
C ARG A 59 -17.89 10.79 35.67
N LEU A 60 -18.56 11.65 34.89
CA LEU A 60 -20.00 11.89 34.99
C LEU A 60 -20.83 10.88 34.19
N GLY A 61 -20.29 10.38 33.08
CA GLY A 61 -20.94 9.35 32.27
C GLY A 61 -20.67 7.92 32.74
N ASP A 62 -19.82 7.72 33.74
CA ASP A 62 -19.35 6.41 34.23
C ASP A 62 -18.73 5.52 33.14
N PHE A 63 -18.20 6.13 32.07
CA PHE A 63 -17.53 5.45 30.98
C PHE A 63 -16.01 5.51 31.17
N SER A 64 -15.36 4.35 31.15
CA SER A 64 -13.91 4.25 31.22
C SER A 64 -13.24 4.51 29.86
N VAL A 65 -13.97 4.22 28.78
CA VAL A 65 -13.58 4.41 27.39
C VAL A 65 -14.67 5.19 26.66
N LEU A 66 -14.29 6.21 25.92
CA LEU A 66 -15.20 6.99 25.09
C LEU A 66 -14.71 7.00 23.64
N PHE A 67 -15.57 6.57 22.73
CA PHE A 67 -15.33 6.60 21.30
C PHE A 67 -15.99 7.81 20.63
N TYR A 68 -15.42 8.27 19.53
CA TYR A 68 -16.09 9.18 18.61
C TYR A 68 -15.90 8.70 17.17
N ARG A 69 -17.02 8.60 16.45
CA ARG A 69 -17.07 8.25 15.03
C ARG A 69 -17.14 9.55 14.23
N HIS A 70 -16.14 9.78 13.39
CA HIS A 70 -16.07 10.91 12.48
C HIS A 70 -16.30 10.44 11.05
N THR A 71 -17.41 10.83 10.45
CA THR A 71 -17.78 10.37 9.12
C THR A 71 -17.25 11.31 8.03
N PRO A 72 -17.04 10.82 6.79
CA PRO A 72 -16.67 11.68 5.67
C PRO A 72 -17.68 12.82 5.43
N TYR A 73 -18.96 12.60 5.70
CA TYR A 73 -20.03 13.58 5.56
C TYR A 73 -19.85 14.79 6.50
N ASP A 74 -19.27 14.59 7.69
CA ASP A 74 -18.99 15.67 8.64
C ASP A 74 -18.01 16.70 8.07
N THR A 75 -17.11 16.27 7.16
CA THR A 75 -16.11 17.14 6.53
C THR A 75 -16.69 18.00 5.39
N THR A 76 -17.88 17.68 4.88
CA THR A 76 -18.54 18.41 3.79
C THR A 76 -19.69 19.28 4.31
N GLU A 77 -19.58 20.60 4.12
CA GLU A 77 -20.62 21.55 4.59
C GLU A 77 -22.02 21.24 4.03
N ALA A 78 -22.11 20.71 2.81
CA ALA A 78 -23.39 20.43 2.15
C ALA A 78 -24.16 19.24 2.73
N TYR A 79 -23.47 18.30 3.41
CA TYR A 79 -24.06 17.04 3.91
C TYR A 79 -23.90 16.89 5.42
N ARG A 80 -23.48 17.95 6.11
CA ARG A 80 -23.19 17.92 7.55
C ARG A 80 -24.50 17.98 8.33
N GLU A 81 -24.83 16.88 9.01
CA GLU A 81 -25.98 16.81 9.92
C GLU A 81 -25.61 17.15 11.37
N ARG A 82 -24.35 16.91 11.77
CA ARG A 82 -23.85 17.11 13.14
C ARG A 82 -22.90 18.30 13.23
N PRO A 83 -22.86 19.02 14.36
CA PRO A 83 -21.90 20.12 14.52
C PRO A 83 -20.47 19.57 14.61
N LEU A 84 -19.50 20.30 14.03
CA LEU A 84 -18.10 19.88 14.03
C LEU A 84 -17.55 19.82 15.46
N MET A 85 -17.09 18.62 15.84
CA MET A 85 -16.37 18.46 17.11
C MET A 85 -15.06 19.24 17.06
N ASN A 86 -14.85 20.15 18.01
CA ASN A 86 -13.66 21.00 18.07
C ASN A 86 -12.61 20.57 19.09
N LEU A 87 -12.72 19.32 19.58
CA LEU A 87 -11.82 18.72 20.58
C LEU A 87 -11.08 17.46 20.08
N LEU A 88 -11.18 17.12 18.79
CA LEU A 88 -10.54 15.91 18.21
C LEU A 88 -9.04 15.82 18.47
N GLN A 89 -8.35 16.96 18.48
CA GLN A 89 -6.92 17.05 18.81
C GLN A 89 -6.55 16.53 20.22
N SER A 90 -7.53 16.42 21.12
CA SER A 90 -7.34 15.90 22.49
C SER A 90 -7.62 14.40 22.60
N MET A 91 -8.21 13.79 21.57
CA MET A 91 -8.48 12.36 21.48
C MET A 91 -7.37 11.66 20.68
N LEU A 92 -7.33 10.34 20.75
CA LEU A 92 -6.37 9.49 20.04
C LEU A 92 -7.02 8.97 18.75
N PRO A 93 -6.52 9.29 17.55
CA PRO A 93 -7.00 8.63 16.33
C PRO A 93 -6.59 7.15 16.34
N LEU A 94 -7.52 6.28 15.97
CA LEU A 94 -7.28 4.85 15.85
C LEU A 94 -7.10 4.45 14.39
N SER A 95 -6.13 3.58 14.13
CA SER A 95 -5.86 3.12 12.76
C SER A 95 -6.82 1.99 12.40
N PRO A 96 -7.34 1.95 11.15
CA PRO A 96 -8.12 0.81 10.69
C PRO A 96 -7.24 -0.45 10.58
N ARG A 97 -7.83 -1.61 10.85
CA ARG A 97 -7.19 -2.92 10.68
C ARG A 97 -7.36 -3.43 9.27
N ASN A 98 -6.39 -4.21 8.79
CA ASN A 98 -6.55 -4.95 7.54
C ASN A 98 -6.98 -6.38 7.89
N LEU A 99 -8.25 -6.67 7.67
CA LEU A 99 -8.83 -7.99 7.96
C LEU A 99 -8.54 -8.98 6.81
N PRO A 100 -8.40 -10.28 7.13
CA PRO A 100 -8.39 -11.34 6.12
C PRO A 100 -9.66 -11.31 5.26
N ASP A 101 -9.52 -11.69 4.00
CA ASP A 101 -10.67 -12.00 3.14
C ASP A 101 -11.16 -13.41 3.54
N TYR A 102 -12.22 -13.51 4.34
CA TYR A 102 -12.75 -14.80 4.82
C TYR A 102 -13.62 -15.50 3.77
N ASP A 103 -13.24 -16.73 3.39
CA ASP A 103 -14.10 -17.63 2.63
C ASP A 103 -15.15 -18.24 3.56
N MET A 104 -16.25 -17.51 3.72
CA MET A 104 -17.36 -17.93 4.59
C MET A 104 -17.95 -19.28 4.15
N THR A 105 -17.87 -19.65 2.87
CA THR A 105 -18.45 -20.92 2.41
C THR A 105 -17.68 -22.12 2.95
N VAL A 106 -16.35 -22.04 2.96
CA VAL A 106 -15.47 -23.08 3.52
C VAL A 106 -15.54 -23.07 5.04
N LEU A 107 -15.48 -21.89 5.66
CA LEU A 107 -15.43 -21.78 7.12
C LEU A 107 -16.76 -22.14 7.79
N GLU A 108 -17.90 -21.83 7.17
CA GLU A 108 -19.21 -22.26 7.68
C GLU A 108 -19.41 -23.78 7.52
N ALA A 109 -18.89 -24.39 6.44
CA ALA A 109 -18.96 -25.84 6.25
C ALA A 109 -18.15 -26.62 7.29
N GLU A 110 -17.07 -26.02 7.81
CA GLU A 110 -16.19 -26.56 8.85
C GLU A 110 -16.57 -26.09 10.27
N ASP A 111 -17.73 -25.46 10.46
CA ASP A 111 -18.22 -24.92 11.74
C ASP A 111 -17.21 -24.00 12.47
N CYS A 112 -16.42 -23.25 11.70
CA CYS A 112 -15.34 -22.39 12.21
C CYS A 112 -15.34 -20.98 11.62
N ALA A 113 -16.50 -20.50 11.18
CA ALA A 113 -16.66 -19.14 10.66
C ALA A 113 -16.55 -18.07 11.76
N PRO A 114 -15.90 -16.91 11.47
CA PRO A 114 -15.92 -15.76 12.38
C PRO A 114 -17.35 -15.21 12.53
N ARG A 115 -17.56 -14.47 13.62
CA ARG A 115 -18.84 -13.80 13.84
C ARG A 115 -19.14 -12.82 12.71
N LYS A 116 -20.44 -12.65 12.41
CA LYS A 116 -20.92 -11.73 11.37
C LYS A 116 -20.39 -10.30 11.52
N THR A 117 -20.18 -9.82 12.75
CA THR A 117 -19.64 -8.48 13.05
C THR A 117 -18.21 -8.28 12.55
N VAL A 118 -17.40 -9.35 12.46
CA VAL A 118 -16.03 -9.30 11.95
C VAL A 118 -16.04 -9.05 10.44
N VAL A 119 -16.91 -9.76 9.71
CA VAL A 119 -17.05 -9.65 8.25
C VAL A 119 -18.02 -8.55 7.81
N GLU A 120 -18.61 -7.82 8.76
CA GLU A 120 -19.58 -6.77 8.48
C GLU A 120 -18.93 -5.57 7.79
N ASN A 121 -19.58 -5.07 6.74
CA ASN A 121 -19.09 -3.96 5.95
C ASN A 121 -19.97 -2.71 6.16
N GLN A 122 -19.75 -1.99 7.26
CA GLN A 122 -20.45 -0.73 7.55
C GLN A 122 -19.89 0.43 6.72
N GLU A 123 -20.55 1.60 6.74
CA GLU A 123 -20.00 2.82 6.13
C GLU A 123 -18.69 3.23 6.82
N PRO A 124 -17.65 3.67 6.07
CA PRO A 124 -16.37 4.01 6.67
C PRO A 124 -16.45 5.29 7.51
N PHE A 125 -15.86 5.26 8.70
CA PHE A 125 -15.70 6.41 9.59
C PHE A 125 -14.30 6.41 10.20
N ALA A 126 -13.78 7.57 10.61
CA ALA A 126 -12.59 7.63 11.43
C ALA A 126 -12.96 7.49 12.90
N LEU A 127 -12.25 6.61 13.62
CA LEU A 127 -12.51 6.34 15.03
C LEU A 127 -11.49 7.06 15.91
N TYR A 128 -12.01 7.72 16.94
CA TYR A 128 -11.22 8.42 17.94
C TYR A 128 -11.49 7.84 19.32
N LEU A 129 -10.44 7.73 20.12
CA LEU A 129 -10.45 7.15 21.45
C LEU A 129 -10.11 8.20 22.51
N SER A 130 -10.91 8.27 23.56
CA SER A 130 -10.60 8.95 24.80
C SER A 130 -10.61 7.97 25.97
N THR A 131 -9.59 8.08 26.82
CA THR A 131 -9.50 7.37 28.11
C THR A 131 -8.95 8.34 29.15
N VAL A 132 -9.18 8.06 30.43
CA VAL A 132 -8.65 8.89 31.54
C VAL A 132 -7.11 8.97 31.50
N PRO A 133 -6.35 7.88 31.26
CA PRO A 133 -4.90 7.96 31.04
C PRO A 133 -4.52 8.87 29.86
N ASN A 134 -5.16 8.71 28.70
CA ASN A 134 -4.84 9.49 27.50
C ASN A 134 -5.11 10.99 27.69
N CYS A 135 -6.13 11.35 28.48
CA CYS A 135 -6.40 12.74 28.85
C CYS A 135 -5.38 13.31 29.84
N SER A 136 -4.63 12.47 30.54
CA SER A 136 -3.65 12.86 31.57
C SER A 136 -2.23 12.94 31.03
N VAL A 137 -1.93 12.23 29.92
CA VAL A 137 -0.63 12.30 29.23
C VAL A 137 -0.40 13.69 28.62
N ASN A 138 0.85 14.17 28.70
CA ASN A 138 1.27 15.41 28.06
C ASN A 138 1.29 15.26 26.54
N ARG A 139 0.76 16.26 25.83
CA ARG A 139 0.75 16.28 24.36
C ARG A 139 1.73 17.35 23.89
N HIS A 140 2.70 16.96 23.07
CA HIS A 140 3.65 17.87 22.47
C HIS A 140 3.01 18.55 21.27
N ALA A 141 2.83 19.87 21.36
CA ALA A 141 2.36 20.68 20.24
C ALA A 141 3.54 21.04 19.32
N ILE A 142 3.53 20.52 18.10
CA ILE A 142 4.50 20.85 17.06
C ILE A 142 3.90 21.91 16.14
N ASN A 143 4.49 23.11 16.21
CA ASN A 143 4.09 24.26 15.41
C ASN A 143 4.87 24.41 14.10
N THR A 144 5.83 23.50 13.83
CA THR A 144 6.60 23.46 12.58
C THR A 144 5.66 23.41 11.39
N ARG A 145 5.82 24.35 10.45
CA ARG A 145 5.05 24.43 9.20
C ARG A 145 5.55 23.39 8.22
N ILE A 146 4.85 22.26 8.15
CA ILE A 146 5.16 21.13 7.28
C ILE A 146 4.33 21.27 6.00
N VAL A 147 5.01 21.45 4.87
CA VAL A 147 4.35 21.56 3.56
C VAL A 147 4.75 20.36 2.70
N VAL A 148 3.77 19.55 2.29
CA VAL A 148 3.95 18.39 1.42
C VAL A 148 3.42 18.71 0.04
N ILE A 149 4.27 18.58 -0.97
CA ILE A 149 3.90 18.77 -2.38
C ILE A 149 3.68 17.39 -3.02
N GLY A 150 2.45 17.15 -3.45
CA GLY A 150 2.04 15.98 -4.22
C GLY A 150 1.17 15.02 -3.43
N CYS A 151 0.06 14.59 -4.04
CA CYS A 151 -0.85 13.59 -3.48
C CYS A 151 -0.45 12.14 -3.82
N SER A 152 0.85 11.85 -3.82
CA SER A 152 1.32 10.49 -4.11
C SER A 152 1.08 9.57 -2.91
N LYS A 153 1.18 8.26 -3.13
CA LYS A 153 0.99 7.29 -2.04
C LYS A 153 2.12 7.31 -1.02
N THR A 154 3.30 7.76 -1.43
CA THR A 154 4.39 8.08 -0.50
C THR A 154 4.01 9.25 0.40
N ALA A 155 3.35 10.29 -0.14
CA ALA A 155 2.89 11.43 0.65
C ALA A 155 1.75 11.05 1.62
N LEU A 156 0.78 10.27 1.17
CA LEU A 156 -0.33 9.83 2.03
C LEU A 156 0.18 8.93 3.16
N ALA A 157 1.05 7.96 2.87
CA ALA A 157 1.66 7.10 3.90
C ALA A 157 2.56 7.87 4.87
N PHE A 158 3.29 8.88 4.38
CA PHE A 158 4.05 9.81 5.20
C PHE A 158 3.14 10.57 6.18
N LEU A 159 2.04 11.15 5.69
CA LEU A 159 1.10 11.91 6.51
C LEU A 159 0.38 11.03 7.52
N GLU A 160 -0.11 9.87 7.11
CA GLU A 160 -0.75 8.90 8.01
C GLU A 160 0.19 8.46 9.13
N THR A 161 1.45 8.14 8.80
CA THR A 161 2.44 7.77 9.82
C THR A 161 2.81 8.93 10.75
N LEU A 162 2.94 10.14 10.20
CA LEU A 162 3.26 11.34 10.96
C LEU A 162 2.13 11.69 11.96
N LEU A 163 0.87 11.59 11.54
CA LEU A 163 -0.29 12.13 12.26
C LEU A 163 -1.02 11.08 13.10
N CYS A 164 -1.20 9.87 12.57
CA CYS A 164 -2.11 8.86 13.13
C CYS A 164 -1.39 7.82 13.98
N LYS A 165 -0.15 7.43 13.64
CA LYS A 165 0.63 6.52 14.50
C LYS A 165 1.13 7.29 15.72
N GLN A 166 0.52 7.08 16.87
CA GLN A 166 0.83 7.78 18.12
C GLN A 166 1.55 6.85 19.10
N ASP A 167 2.46 7.41 19.89
CA ASP A 167 3.11 6.69 20.99
C ASP A 167 2.35 7.06 22.27
N PRO A 168 1.85 6.09 23.05
CA PRO A 168 1.16 6.38 24.32
C PRO A 168 2.00 7.21 25.29
N ASN A 169 3.33 7.05 25.25
CA ASN A 169 4.25 7.78 26.13
C ASN A 169 4.56 9.19 25.61
N ASP A 170 4.56 9.36 24.28
CA ASP A 170 4.88 10.61 23.59
C ASP A 170 3.77 10.99 22.60
N MET A 171 2.64 11.48 23.11
CA MET A 171 1.56 11.96 22.26
C MET A 171 1.92 13.30 21.61
N VAL A 172 1.63 13.42 20.32
CA VAL A 172 2.03 14.58 19.52
C VAL A 172 0.86 15.15 18.74
N THR A 173 0.77 16.48 18.69
CA THR A 173 -0.19 17.21 17.86
C THR A 173 0.55 18.11 16.89
N PHE A 174 0.29 17.96 15.60
CA PHE A 174 0.85 18.80 14.55
C PHE A 174 -0.17 19.86 14.14
N ASN A 175 0.16 21.13 14.35
CA ASN A 175 -0.80 22.23 14.15
C ASN A 175 -0.78 22.77 12.71
N ASN A 176 0.36 22.65 12.02
CA ASN A 176 0.60 23.34 10.75
C ASN A 176 1.05 22.36 9.66
N VAL A 177 0.15 21.48 9.22
CA VAL A 177 0.41 20.53 8.12
C VAL A 177 -0.43 20.89 6.89
N THR A 178 0.24 21.15 5.77
CA THR A 178 -0.40 21.52 4.50
C THR A 178 0.00 20.54 3.40
N LEU A 179 -0.98 20.01 2.67
CA LEU A 179 -0.78 19.14 1.51
C LEU A 179 -1.25 19.86 0.24
N ILE A 180 -0.39 19.91 -0.76
CA ILE A 180 -0.68 20.55 -2.05
C ILE A 180 -0.94 19.48 -3.10
N CYS A 181 -2.15 19.50 -3.66
CA CYS A 181 -2.63 18.51 -4.61
C CYS A 181 -3.12 19.21 -5.88
N GLU A 182 -2.46 19.01 -7.03
CA GLU A 182 -2.85 19.68 -8.29
C GLU A 182 -4.33 19.42 -8.65
N SER A 183 -4.80 18.18 -8.54
CA SER A 183 -6.18 17.78 -8.84
C SER A 183 -7.08 17.68 -7.60
N GLY A 184 -6.61 18.13 -6.44
CA GLY A 184 -7.25 17.90 -5.14
C GLY A 184 -7.06 16.46 -4.62
N MET A 185 -7.53 16.19 -3.40
CA MET A 185 -7.74 14.81 -2.96
C MET A 185 -9.09 14.35 -3.49
N ALA A 186 -9.14 13.18 -4.12
CA ALA A 186 -10.41 12.60 -4.55
C ALA A 186 -11.34 12.53 -3.34
N ALA A 187 -12.42 13.31 -3.35
CA ALA A 187 -13.51 13.09 -2.41
C ALA A 187 -14.04 11.67 -2.64
N SER A 188 -14.34 10.96 -1.56
CA SER A 188 -15.01 9.67 -1.61
C SER A 188 -16.35 9.85 -2.31
N ARG A 189 -16.33 9.70 -3.63
CA ARG A 189 -17.54 9.50 -4.43
C ARG A 189 -17.73 8.00 -4.46
N VAL A 190 -18.95 7.56 -4.13
CA VAL A 190 -19.46 6.19 -4.21
C VAL A 190 -18.67 5.39 -5.24
N GLY A 191 -18.12 4.25 -4.81
CA GLY A 191 -17.30 3.37 -5.65
C GLY A 191 -17.94 3.17 -7.01
N ASN A 192 -17.21 3.51 -8.07
CA ASN A 192 -17.69 3.32 -9.43
C ASN A 192 -16.85 2.20 -10.04
N ARG A 193 -17.47 1.03 -10.21
CA ARG A 193 -16.82 -0.18 -10.75
C ARG A 193 -16.11 0.09 -12.07
N VAL A 194 -16.69 0.93 -12.94
CA VAL A 194 -16.08 1.32 -14.22
C VAL A 194 -14.86 2.18 -14.01
N ARG A 195 -14.92 3.19 -13.12
CA ARG A 195 -13.77 4.05 -12.80
C ARG A 195 -12.61 3.24 -12.22
N ASP A 196 -12.92 2.34 -11.31
CA ASP A 196 -11.90 1.57 -10.58
C ASP A 196 -11.24 0.51 -11.49
N ALA A 197 -11.93 0.08 -12.56
CA ALA A 197 -11.40 -0.81 -13.59
C ALA A 197 -10.20 -0.22 -14.38
N PHE A 198 -10.08 1.10 -14.50
CA PHE A 198 -8.92 1.75 -15.14
C PHE A 198 -7.65 1.75 -14.26
N LEU A 199 -7.79 1.44 -12.98
CA LEU A 199 -6.73 1.64 -11.98
C LEU A 199 -6.04 0.33 -11.62
N ILE A 200 -4.78 0.46 -11.21
CA ILE A 200 -3.99 -0.65 -10.69
C ILE A 200 -3.89 -0.49 -9.18
N LYS A 201 -4.44 -1.45 -8.43
CA LYS A 201 -4.25 -1.56 -6.98
C LYS A 201 -2.81 -1.99 -6.71
N LYS A 202 -2.12 -1.24 -5.85
CA LYS A 202 -0.70 -1.49 -5.51
C LYS A 202 -0.43 -1.54 -4.01
N TYR A 203 -1.45 -1.31 -3.20
CA TYR A 203 -1.43 -1.19 -1.75
C TYR A 203 -2.89 -1.22 -1.26
N PHE A 204 -3.06 -1.28 0.06
CA PHE A 204 -4.37 -1.34 0.73
C PHE A 204 -4.90 0.02 1.22
N MET A 205 -4.14 1.11 1.02
CA MET A 205 -4.62 2.49 1.20
C MET A 205 -5.61 2.90 0.08
N ASP A 206 -6.79 2.31 0.04
CA ASP A 206 -7.87 2.64 -0.90
C ASP A 206 -8.74 3.82 -0.38
N PRO A 207 -9.73 4.31 -1.14
CA PRO A 207 -10.58 5.41 -0.66
C PRO A 207 -11.29 5.13 0.67
N ARG A 208 -11.72 3.88 0.92
CA ARG A 208 -12.37 3.48 2.17
C ARG A 208 -11.40 3.59 3.34
N HIS A 209 -10.17 3.10 3.19
CA HIS A 209 -9.10 3.28 4.18
C HIS A 209 -8.85 4.76 4.46
N MET A 210 -8.78 5.60 3.42
CA MET A 210 -8.54 7.04 3.60
C MET A 210 -9.68 7.74 4.34
N ASP A 211 -10.93 7.29 4.16
CA ASP A 211 -12.09 7.75 4.91
C ASP A 211 -12.03 7.31 6.38
N MET A 212 -11.57 6.08 6.65
CA MET A 212 -11.38 5.55 8.01
C MET A 212 -10.22 6.20 8.78
N VAL A 213 -9.28 6.85 8.10
CA VAL A 213 -8.20 7.61 8.75
C VAL A 213 -8.57 9.10 8.90
N SER A 214 -9.42 9.63 8.00
CA SER A 214 -9.80 11.04 7.89
C SER A 214 -8.62 12.04 7.97
N LEU A 215 -7.66 11.92 7.06
CA LEU A 215 -6.51 12.86 6.98
C LEU A 215 -6.93 14.33 6.84
N LYS A 216 -8.11 14.60 6.26
CA LYS A 216 -8.62 15.97 6.07
C LYS A 216 -8.89 16.70 7.38
N THR A 217 -9.09 15.97 8.48
CA THR A 217 -9.26 16.56 9.82
C THR A 217 -7.98 17.22 10.33
N TYR A 218 -6.81 16.75 9.88
CA TYR A 218 -5.50 17.18 10.38
C TYR A 218 -4.68 17.99 9.36
N VAL A 219 -5.02 17.87 8.08
CA VAL A 219 -4.21 18.40 6.98
C VAL A 219 -5.00 19.45 6.21
N ASN A 220 -4.42 20.64 6.08
CA ASN A 220 -4.95 21.64 5.17
C ASN A 220 -4.64 21.23 3.71
N VAL A 221 -5.66 20.85 2.95
CA VAL A 221 -5.50 20.41 1.56
C VAL A 221 -5.74 21.58 0.61
N ILE A 222 -4.71 21.96 -0.11
CA ILE A 222 -4.75 23.07 -1.08
C ILE A 222 -4.71 22.50 -2.49
N SER A 223 -5.76 22.80 -3.27
CA SER A 223 -5.76 22.50 -4.70
C SER A 223 -5.00 23.57 -5.46
N GLY A 224 -3.89 23.20 -6.11
CA GLY A 224 -3.10 24.16 -6.85
C GLY A 224 -1.80 23.62 -7.43
N LYS A 225 -1.24 24.39 -8.35
CA LYS A 225 0.00 24.06 -9.09
C LYS A 225 1.16 24.84 -8.48
N VAL A 226 2.19 24.13 -8.07
CA VAL A 226 3.42 24.78 -7.59
C VAL A 226 4.11 25.48 -8.75
N SER A 227 4.48 26.74 -8.53
CA SER A 227 5.08 27.62 -9.53
C SER A 227 6.52 28.03 -9.20
N LYS A 228 6.87 28.20 -7.92
CA LYS A 228 8.22 28.57 -7.48
C LYS A 228 8.46 28.14 -6.04
N ILE A 229 9.70 27.78 -5.71
CA ILE A 229 10.20 27.62 -4.33
C ILE A 229 11.21 28.74 -4.06
N ASP A 230 10.92 29.61 -3.11
CA ASP A 230 11.85 30.63 -2.61
C ASP A 230 12.51 30.14 -1.32
N LYS A 231 13.73 29.61 -1.45
CA LYS A 231 14.49 29.06 -0.33
C LYS A 231 14.96 30.13 0.65
N ARG A 232 15.18 31.36 0.17
CA ARG A 232 15.71 32.46 1.00
C ARG A 232 14.66 32.94 1.98
N ASN A 233 13.42 33.10 1.50
CA ASN A 233 12.30 33.54 2.33
C ASN A 233 11.51 32.36 2.94
N GLN A 234 11.80 31.12 2.51
CA GLN A 234 11.09 29.90 2.92
C GLN A 234 9.60 29.92 2.55
N ILE A 235 9.33 30.33 1.30
CA ILE A 235 7.98 30.51 0.77
C ILE A 235 7.81 29.69 -0.50
N LEU A 236 6.68 29.01 -0.59
CA LEU A 236 6.21 28.34 -1.78
C LEU A 236 5.18 29.21 -2.50
N VAL A 237 5.33 29.37 -3.82
CA VAL A 237 4.37 30.09 -4.66
C VAL A 237 3.50 29.09 -5.41
N ILE A 238 2.19 29.20 -5.23
CA ILE A 238 1.16 28.38 -5.88
C ILE A 238 0.36 29.26 -6.84
N ASN A 239 0.06 28.72 -8.03
CA ASN A 239 -0.72 29.40 -9.07
C ASN A 239 -0.20 30.82 -9.42
N ASN A 240 1.10 31.08 -9.21
CA ASN A 240 1.80 32.35 -9.40
C ASN A 240 1.41 33.52 -8.46
N ASN A 241 0.42 33.35 -7.56
CA ASN A 241 -0.12 34.46 -6.76
C ASN A 241 -0.34 34.12 -5.28
N SER A 242 -0.39 32.85 -4.89
CA SER A 242 -0.57 32.42 -3.51
C SER A 242 0.76 32.04 -2.87
N TYR A 243 1.02 32.56 -1.67
CA TYR A 243 2.28 32.37 -0.95
C TYR A 243 2.05 31.53 0.30
N ILE A 244 2.78 30.42 0.43
CA ILE A 244 2.70 29.52 1.57
C ILE A 244 4.07 29.42 2.24
N PRO A 245 4.23 29.90 3.48
CA PRO A 245 5.49 29.75 4.18
C PRO A 245 5.67 28.32 4.70
N TYR A 246 6.91 27.85 4.75
CA TYR A 246 7.25 26.51 5.24
C TYR A 246 8.48 26.56 6.16
N ASP A 247 8.52 25.63 7.11
CA ASP A 247 9.73 25.33 7.89
C ASP A 247 10.38 24.05 7.37
N LEU A 248 9.56 23.07 6.97
CA LEU A 248 9.96 21.84 6.28
C LEU A 248 9.12 21.66 5.01
N LEU A 249 9.79 21.41 3.88
CA LEU A 249 9.16 21.21 2.58
C LEU A 249 9.45 19.81 2.05
N PHE A 250 8.42 19.09 1.60
CA PHE A 250 8.55 17.72 1.10
C PHE A 250 8.11 17.63 -0.36
N LEU A 251 9.04 17.25 -1.24
CA LEU A 251 8.80 17.02 -2.66
C LEU A 251 8.47 15.54 -2.90
N MET A 252 7.18 15.24 -3.08
CA MET A 252 6.68 13.88 -3.26
C MET A 252 5.83 13.70 -4.53
N ASN A 253 6.04 14.60 -5.51
CA ASN A 253 5.50 14.49 -6.86
C ASN A 253 6.24 13.38 -7.62
N GLY A 254 5.73 12.16 -7.55
CA GLY A 254 6.27 11.03 -8.30
C GLY A 254 6.09 11.17 -9.82
N GLU A 255 6.77 10.31 -10.55
CA GLU A 255 6.61 10.11 -12.00
C GLU A 255 5.14 9.82 -12.38
N GLN A 256 4.68 10.44 -13.46
CA GLN A 256 3.32 10.36 -14.01
C GLN A 256 3.39 10.13 -15.52
N PHE A 257 2.33 9.57 -16.12
CA PHE A 257 2.14 9.61 -17.56
C PHE A 257 1.88 11.04 -18.00
N LEU A 258 2.57 11.47 -19.05
CA LEU A 258 2.45 12.79 -19.64
C LEU A 258 1.97 12.65 -21.08
N GLN A 259 1.20 13.63 -21.56
CA GLN A 259 0.92 13.77 -22.99
C GLN A 259 2.23 14.04 -23.75
N PRO A 260 2.40 13.49 -24.96
CA PRO A 260 3.63 13.70 -25.73
C PRO A 260 3.80 15.17 -26.12
N ILE A 261 5.05 15.64 -26.13
CA ILE A 261 5.41 16.99 -26.57
C ILE A 261 6.04 16.89 -27.96
N ARG A 262 5.45 17.55 -28.96
CA ARG A 262 5.99 17.59 -30.33
C ARG A 262 7.20 18.54 -30.40
N GLN A 263 8.36 18.02 -30.81
CA GLN A 263 9.67 18.72 -30.71
C GLN A 263 9.88 19.87 -31.71
N ASN A 264 9.04 20.00 -32.75
CA ASN A 264 9.25 20.95 -33.86
C ASN A 264 8.11 21.99 -34.05
N ARG A 265 7.18 22.11 -33.10
CA ARG A 265 6.15 23.16 -33.11
C ARG A 265 6.38 24.10 -31.92
N VAL A 266 6.18 25.41 -32.14
CA VAL A 266 6.39 26.46 -31.13
C VAL A 266 5.68 26.06 -29.81
N PRO A 267 6.24 26.30 -28.60
CA PRO A 267 5.80 25.68 -27.34
C PRO A 267 4.41 26.07 -26.81
N PHE A 268 3.53 26.62 -27.65
CA PHE A 268 2.16 26.94 -27.30
C PHE A 268 1.21 25.79 -27.72
N LEU A 269 0.70 25.10 -26.70
CA LEU A 269 -0.72 24.79 -26.52
C LEU A 269 -1.45 23.74 -27.39
N GLU A 270 -0.82 22.80 -28.09
CA GLU A 270 -1.57 21.60 -28.52
C GLU A 270 -1.83 20.70 -27.29
N LYS A 271 -2.97 20.90 -26.62
CA LYS A 271 -3.48 20.03 -25.55
C LYS A 271 -4.81 19.44 -26.01
N PRO A 272 -4.76 18.47 -26.93
CA PRO A 272 -5.97 17.88 -27.46
C PRO A 272 -6.82 17.31 -26.33
N GLU A 273 -8.11 17.66 -26.33
CA GLU A 273 -9.03 17.27 -25.27
C GLU A 273 -9.42 15.78 -25.34
N ASN A 274 -9.12 15.12 -26.46
CA ASN A 274 -9.37 13.71 -26.72
C ASN A 274 -8.10 12.83 -26.60
N VAL A 275 -6.99 13.38 -26.09
CA VAL A 275 -5.81 12.59 -25.71
C VAL A 275 -5.74 12.48 -24.20
N PHE A 276 -5.98 11.28 -23.69
CA PHE A 276 -6.11 11.02 -22.27
C PHE A 276 -4.84 10.37 -21.70
N VAL A 277 -4.45 10.82 -20.52
CA VAL A 277 -3.52 10.09 -19.64
C VAL A 277 -4.25 9.81 -18.34
N ILE A 278 -4.16 8.58 -17.84
CA ILE A 278 -4.82 8.19 -16.58
C ILE A 278 -3.76 7.93 -15.52
N ASN A 279 -3.57 8.91 -14.63
CA ASN A 279 -2.72 8.78 -13.44
C ASN A 279 -3.53 8.56 -12.15
N ASN A 280 -4.80 8.94 -12.14
CA ASN A 280 -5.68 8.85 -10.98
C ASN A 280 -7.16 8.66 -11.39
N ALA A 281 -8.00 8.40 -10.40
CA ALA A 281 -9.43 8.14 -10.59
C ALA A 281 -10.21 9.34 -11.15
N ILE A 282 -9.76 10.57 -10.89
CA ILE A 282 -10.40 11.81 -11.37
C ILE A 282 -10.18 11.94 -12.88
N GLU A 283 -8.96 11.69 -13.34
CA GLU A 283 -8.60 11.67 -14.77
C GLU A 283 -9.36 10.58 -15.52
N ALA A 284 -9.48 9.37 -14.96
CA ALA A 284 -10.27 8.29 -15.55
C ALA A 284 -11.74 8.70 -15.76
N ASN A 285 -12.37 9.27 -14.72
CA ASN A 285 -13.75 9.73 -14.81
C ASN A 285 -13.92 10.88 -15.83
N SER A 286 -12.97 11.81 -15.87
CA SER A 286 -12.98 12.93 -16.82
C SER A 286 -12.86 12.43 -18.26
N ALA A 287 -11.98 11.45 -18.52
CA ALA A 287 -11.82 10.83 -19.83
C ALA A 287 -13.10 10.14 -20.30
N VAL A 288 -13.75 9.35 -19.44
CA VAL A 288 -15.01 8.66 -19.75
C VAL A 288 -16.14 9.66 -20.04
N MET A 289 -16.25 10.74 -19.25
CA MET A 289 -17.24 11.80 -19.50
C MET A 289 -17.01 12.49 -20.85
N LYS A 290 -15.74 12.76 -21.19
CA LYS A 290 -15.40 13.38 -22.49
C LYS A 290 -15.66 12.44 -23.66
N LEU A 291 -15.39 11.15 -23.53
CA LEU A 291 -15.73 10.14 -24.54
C LEU A 291 -17.24 10.11 -24.83
N LYS A 292 -18.10 10.17 -23.80
CA LYS A 292 -19.55 10.28 -23.98
C LYS A 292 -19.94 11.49 -24.82
N GLN A 293 -19.32 12.64 -24.54
CA GLN A 293 -19.58 13.88 -25.28
C GLN A 293 -19.14 13.78 -26.74
N LEU A 294 -17.96 13.23 -27.00
CA LEU A 294 -17.43 13.05 -28.35
C LEU A 294 -18.31 12.09 -29.16
N HIS A 295 -18.69 10.94 -28.58
CA HIS A 295 -19.55 9.98 -29.23
C HIS A 295 -20.93 10.57 -29.58
N ALA A 296 -21.54 11.32 -28.66
CA ALA A 296 -22.82 12.01 -28.91
C ALA A 296 -22.71 13.12 -29.97
N LYS A 297 -21.55 13.77 -30.08
CA LYS A 297 -21.30 14.85 -31.05
C LYS A 297 -21.14 14.31 -32.47
N TYR A 298 -20.30 13.28 -32.66
CA TYR A 298 -19.97 12.79 -34.00
C TYR A 298 -20.96 11.73 -34.50
N GLY A 299 -21.57 10.94 -33.61
CA GLY A 299 -22.55 9.93 -33.97
C GLY A 299 -22.04 8.83 -34.91
N ASP A 300 -20.72 8.75 -35.11
CA ASP A 300 -20.07 7.77 -35.98
C ASP A 300 -20.16 6.38 -35.34
N PRO A 301 -20.74 5.36 -36.00
CA PRO A 301 -20.78 3.99 -35.49
C PRO A 301 -19.42 3.27 -35.56
N ASP A 302 -18.51 3.72 -36.43
CA ASP A 302 -17.23 3.07 -36.73
C ASP A 302 -16.03 3.84 -36.12
N TYR A 303 -16.30 4.65 -35.09
CA TYR A 303 -15.28 5.40 -34.35
C TYR A 303 -14.17 4.49 -33.80
N VAL A 304 -12.94 4.99 -33.78
CA VAL A 304 -11.79 4.26 -33.23
C VAL A 304 -11.23 4.96 -32.00
N ILE A 305 -10.94 4.19 -30.95
CA ILE A 305 -10.21 4.65 -29.77
C ILE A 305 -8.88 3.88 -29.70
N ILE A 306 -7.79 4.63 -29.72
CA ILE A 306 -6.45 4.07 -29.63
C ILE A 306 -6.00 4.02 -28.18
N VAL A 307 -5.47 2.88 -27.73
CA VAL A 307 -4.75 2.76 -26.46
C VAL A 307 -3.29 2.48 -26.79
N TYR A 308 -2.41 3.43 -26.47
CA TYR A 308 -0.99 3.34 -26.78
C TYR A 308 -0.13 3.12 -25.55
N GLY A 309 0.77 2.13 -25.57
CA GLY A 309 1.84 1.97 -24.58
C GLY A 309 1.95 0.57 -23.97
N HIS A 310 3.11 0.27 -23.37
CA HIS A 310 3.49 -1.08 -22.89
C HIS A 310 3.33 -1.27 -21.37
N PHE A 311 2.66 -0.35 -20.68
CA PHE A 311 2.44 -0.42 -19.23
C PHE A 311 1.13 -1.15 -18.91
N LEU A 312 1.05 -1.73 -17.71
CA LEU A 312 -0.17 -2.41 -17.23
C LEU A 312 -1.41 -1.51 -17.19
N GLN A 313 -1.21 -0.20 -17.17
CA GLN A 313 -2.30 0.76 -17.31
C GLN A 313 -2.96 0.74 -18.69
N ALA A 314 -2.24 0.42 -19.77
CA ALA A 314 -2.84 0.27 -21.10
C ALA A 314 -3.86 -0.87 -21.11
N HIS A 315 -3.49 -2.05 -20.59
CA HIS A 315 -4.40 -3.19 -20.55
C HIS A 315 -5.55 -3.01 -19.55
N ALA A 316 -5.29 -2.41 -18.39
CA ALA A 316 -6.36 -2.04 -17.46
C ALA A 316 -7.32 -1.00 -18.08
N THR A 317 -6.81 -0.07 -18.89
CA THR A 317 -7.64 0.89 -19.62
C THR A 317 -8.52 0.21 -20.67
N LEU A 318 -7.99 -0.77 -21.42
CA LEU A 318 -8.83 -1.58 -22.33
C LEU A 318 -9.99 -2.22 -21.57
N HIS A 319 -9.72 -2.86 -20.43
CA HIS A 319 -10.78 -3.44 -19.60
C HIS A 319 -11.77 -2.37 -19.07
N GLY A 320 -11.27 -1.21 -18.65
CA GLY A 320 -12.10 -0.08 -18.22
C GLY A 320 -13.03 0.44 -19.33
N LEU A 321 -12.55 0.52 -20.58
CA LEU A 321 -13.34 0.91 -21.74
C LEU A 321 -14.38 -0.16 -22.13
N LEU A 322 -14.01 -1.44 -22.09
CA LEU A 322 -14.95 -2.55 -22.29
C LEU A 322 -16.05 -2.53 -21.21
N SER A 323 -15.67 -2.37 -19.94
CA SER A 323 -16.60 -2.29 -18.81
C SER A 323 -17.49 -1.04 -18.86
N PHE A 324 -17.01 0.02 -19.50
CA PHE A 324 -17.78 1.22 -19.77
C PHE A 324 -18.83 1.01 -20.90
N GLY A 325 -18.67 -0.03 -21.72
CA GLY A 325 -19.59 -0.41 -22.79
C GLY A 325 -19.06 -0.12 -24.20
N ILE A 326 -17.77 0.17 -24.36
CA ILE A 326 -17.17 0.36 -25.69
C ILE A 326 -16.90 -1.02 -26.30
N PRO A 327 -17.43 -1.33 -27.50
CA PRO A 327 -17.17 -2.61 -28.16
C PRO A 327 -15.69 -2.76 -28.52
N GLY A 328 -15.13 -3.97 -28.38
CA GLY A 328 -13.72 -4.20 -28.70
C GLY A 328 -13.36 -3.90 -30.16
N LYS A 329 -14.29 -4.05 -31.12
CA LYS A 329 -14.08 -3.67 -32.53
C LYS A 329 -13.72 -2.19 -32.74
N ASN A 330 -14.12 -1.32 -31.80
CA ASN A 330 -13.84 0.12 -31.82
C ASN A 330 -12.55 0.47 -31.04
N LEU A 331 -11.81 -0.53 -30.53
CA LEU A 331 -10.59 -0.37 -29.75
C LEU A 331 -9.38 -0.88 -30.54
N VAL A 332 -8.31 -0.08 -30.54
CA VAL A 332 -7.02 -0.46 -31.12
C VAL A 332 -5.93 -0.33 -30.06
N LEU A 333 -5.23 -1.42 -29.76
CA LEU A 333 -4.04 -1.42 -28.91
C LEU A 333 -2.80 -1.25 -29.80
N VAL A 334 -2.01 -0.21 -29.54
CA VAL A 334 -0.72 0.00 -30.21
C VAL A 334 0.39 -0.02 -29.17
N GLU A 335 1.35 -0.92 -29.33
CA GLU A 335 2.41 -1.12 -28.34
C GLU A 335 3.80 -0.90 -28.93
N PRO A 336 4.64 -0.09 -28.27
CA PRO A 336 6.06 -0.04 -28.62
C PRO A 336 6.73 -1.36 -28.21
N PHE A 337 7.70 -1.80 -29.00
CA PHE A 337 8.48 -2.98 -28.60
C PHE A 337 9.42 -2.60 -27.44
N PRO A 338 9.50 -3.40 -26.36
CA PRO A 338 10.44 -3.15 -25.27
C PRO A 338 11.92 -3.23 -25.71
N TYR A 339 12.22 -3.92 -26.82
CA TYR A 339 13.58 -4.09 -27.34
C TYR A 339 13.84 -3.29 -28.61
N SER A 340 14.20 -2.01 -28.50
CA SER A 340 14.82 -1.35 -29.65
C SER A 340 16.30 -1.75 -29.72
N MET A 341 16.69 -2.46 -30.78
CA MET A 341 18.10 -2.64 -31.18
C MET A 341 18.75 -1.35 -31.70
N ALA A 342 18.00 -0.24 -31.80
CA ALA A 342 18.50 1.03 -32.32
C ALA A 342 18.94 1.98 -31.19
N LEU A 343 20.27 2.09 -31.05
CA LEU A 343 21.06 3.30 -30.76
C LEU A 343 21.00 3.89 -29.32
N GLU A 344 21.88 3.33 -28.50
CA GLU A 344 22.87 3.99 -27.63
C GLU A 344 22.48 4.94 -26.47
N LYS A 345 21.25 5.47 -26.30
CA LYS A 345 21.06 6.50 -25.22
C LYS A 345 19.85 6.40 -24.30
N ARG A 346 19.00 5.37 -24.36
CA ARG A 346 17.89 5.22 -23.39
C ARG A 346 17.79 3.78 -22.90
N GLN A 347 17.96 3.59 -21.60
CA GLN A 347 17.67 2.35 -20.88
C GLN A 347 16.16 2.06 -20.96
N ARG A 348 15.67 1.63 -22.12
CA ARG A 348 14.28 1.20 -22.33
C ARG A 348 14.04 -0.12 -21.61
N HIS A 349 12.78 -0.36 -21.25
CA HIS A 349 12.32 -1.44 -20.38
C HIS A 349 12.70 -2.82 -20.94
N LYS A 350 13.78 -3.44 -20.44
CA LYS A 350 14.28 -4.75 -20.89
C LYS A 350 13.40 -5.96 -20.51
N VAL A 351 12.23 -5.72 -19.92
CA VAL A 351 11.40 -6.75 -19.29
C VAL A 351 9.97 -6.54 -19.74
N SER A 352 9.30 -7.59 -20.23
CA SER A 352 7.89 -7.52 -20.56
C SER A 352 7.06 -7.09 -19.35
N ILE A 353 5.89 -6.56 -19.61
CA ILE A 353 4.96 -6.11 -18.58
C ILE A 353 4.68 -7.22 -17.56
N TYR A 354 4.30 -8.41 -18.00
CA TYR A 354 3.98 -9.56 -17.15
C TYR A 354 5.25 -10.30 -16.68
N ASN A 355 6.34 -10.23 -17.45
CA ASN A 355 7.58 -10.97 -17.21
C ASN A 355 7.34 -12.49 -17.07
N ASP A 356 6.36 -13.00 -17.80
CA ASP A 356 5.97 -14.40 -17.83
C ASP A 356 5.32 -14.65 -19.20
N PRO A 357 5.97 -15.42 -20.10
CA PRO A 357 5.50 -15.64 -21.47
C PRO A 357 4.10 -16.27 -21.56
N ASP A 358 3.75 -17.15 -20.62
CA ASP A 358 2.46 -17.85 -20.64
C ASP A 358 1.31 -16.90 -20.29
N ILE A 359 1.54 -16.00 -19.32
CA ILE A 359 0.61 -14.93 -18.99
C ILE A 359 0.53 -13.90 -20.12
N ASP A 360 1.68 -13.48 -20.66
CA ASP A 360 1.74 -12.57 -21.80
C ASP A 360 0.84 -13.12 -22.93
N GLN A 361 1.04 -14.37 -23.36
CA GLN A 361 0.25 -15.00 -24.41
C GLN A 361 -1.24 -15.06 -24.09
N ALA A 362 -1.61 -15.58 -22.91
CA ALA A 362 -3.01 -15.72 -22.53
C ALA A 362 -3.76 -14.38 -22.48
N VAL A 363 -3.10 -13.30 -22.02
CA VAL A 363 -3.71 -11.98 -22.02
C VAL A 363 -3.94 -11.48 -23.45
N TYR A 364 -2.97 -11.66 -24.37
CA TYR A 364 -3.18 -11.27 -25.78
C TYR A 364 -4.29 -12.07 -26.46
N ASP A 365 -4.38 -13.36 -26.18
CA ASP A 365 -5.46 -14.20 -26.72
C ASP A 365 -6.83 -13.64 -26.31
N HIS A 366 -7.00 -13.27 -25.03
CA HIS A 366 -8.23 -12.65 -24.55
C HIS A 366 -8.46 -11.23 -25.10
N ILE A 367 -7.41 -10.42 -25.29
CA ILE A 367 -7.53 -9.10 -25.95
C ILE A 367 -8.07 -9.29 -27.37
N THR A 368 -7.52 -10.23 -28.14
CA THR A 368 -7.97 -10.48 -29.52
C THR A 368 -9.37 -11.11 -29.57
N ALA A 369 -9.74 -11.95 -28.61
CA ALA A 369 -11.06 -12.57 -28.51
C ALA A 369 -12.18 -11.54 -28.24
N GLU A 370 -11.87 -10.43 -27.56
CA GLU A 370 -12.78 -9.29 -27.37
C GLU A 370 -12.98 -8.46 -28.66
N GLY A 371 -12.28 -8.78 -29.74
CA GLY A 371 -12.34 -8.08 -31.02
C GLY A 371 -11.43 -6.84 -31.10
N ILE A 372 -10.48 -6.69 -30.17
CA ILE A 372 -9.54 -5.56 -30.13
C ILE A 372 -8.41 -5.80 -31.14
N GLN A 373 -8.15 -4.82 -31.99
CA GLN A 373 -7.05 -4.88 -32.94
C GLN A 373 -5.72 -4.54 -32.25
N VAL A 374 -4.66 -5.33 -32.48
CA VAL A 374 -3.37 -5.16 -31.81
C VAL A 374 -2.24 -4.91 -32.81
N TYR A 375 -1.49 -3.83 -32.62
CA TYR A 375 -0.29 -3.48 -33.38
C TYR A 375 0.93 -3.47 -32.46
N LYS A 376 1.80 -4.48 -32.62
CA LYS A 376 3.04 -4.61 -31.84
C LYS A 376 4.21 -3.98 -32.57
N SER A 377 5.18 -3.47 -31.79
CA SER A 377 6.42 -2.89 -32.31
C SER A 377 6.25 -1.59 -33.09
N TYR A 378 5.25 -0.80 -32.71
CA TYR A 378 4.98 0.52 -33.29
C TYR A 378 5.28 1.63 -32.28
N TYR A 379 6.06 2.61 -32.70
CA TYR A 379 6.45 3.76 -31.90
C TYR A 379 5.67 4.98 -32.33
N PHE A 380 5.06 5.68 -31.38
CA PHE A 380 4.36 6.93 -31.66
C PHE A 380 5.32 7.97 -32.22
N ILE A 381 4.98 8.53 -33.38
CA ILE A 381 5.73 9.62 -34.00
C ILE A 381 4.97 10.92 -33.80
N ASP A 382 3.71 10.95 -34.24
CA ASP A 382 2.98 12.19 -34.40
C ASP A 382 1.47 12.01 -34.48
N TRP A 383 0.72 13.12 -34.48
CA TRP A 383 -0.73 13.15 -34.74
C TRP A 383 -1.13 14.31 -35.66
N GLU A 384 -2.27 14.14 -36.31
CA GLU A 384 -3.01 15.23 -36.95
C GLU A 384 -3.97 15.86 -35.94
N PHE A 385 -3.92 17.19 -35.85
CA PHE A 385 -4.59 17.97 -34.82
C PHE A 385 -5.46 19.04 -35.49
N ASP A 386 -6.74 19.03 -35.16
CA ASP A 386 -7.69 20.06 -35.52
C ASP A 386 -7.70 21.15 -34.43
N SER A 387 -7.14 22.31 -34.78
CA SER A 387 -7.08 23.46 -33.87
C SER A 387 -8.43 24.11 -33.58
N THR A 388 -9.43 23.91 -34.44
CA THR A 388 -10.77 24.52 -34.27
C THR A 388 -11.56 23.78 -33.18
N GLU A 389 -11.47 22.46 -33.20
CA GLU A 389 -12.16 21.57 -32.26
C GLU A 389 -11.27 21.16 -31.08
N ASN A 390 -9.97 21.48 -31.11
CA ASN A 390 -8.96 21.11 -30.12
C ASN A 390 -8.90 19.59 -29.88
N VAL A 391 -8.94 18.81 -30.96
CA VAL A 391 -8.92 17.34 -30.95
C VAL A 391 -7.93 16.79 -31.96
N ILE A 392 -7.43 15.58 -31.72
CA ILE A 392 -6.72 14.81 -32.75
C ILE A 392 -7.71 14.04 -33.62
N THR A 393 -7.39 13.88 -34.89
CA THR A 393 -8.19 13.10 -35.86
C THR A 393 -7.46 11.83 -36.32
N MET A 394 -6.12 11.85 -36.34
CA MET A 394 -5.31 10.72 -36.79
C MET A 394 -4.02 10.62 -35.96
N ALA A 395 -3.59 9.40 -35.64
CA ALA A 395 -2.30 9.13 -34.98
C ALA A 395 -1.36 8.35 -35.91
N LYS A 396 -0.08 8.72 -35.92
CA LYS A 396 0.97 8.14 -36.78
C LYS A 396 2.01 7.40 -35.95
N PHE A 397 2.30 6.17 -36.36
CA PHE A 397 3.26 5.29 -35.70
C PHE A 397 4.27 4.72 -36.70
N GLU A 398 5.50 4.49 -36.23
CA GLU A 398 6.58 3.88 -36.99
C GLU A 398 6.89 2.48 -36.48
N SER A 399 7.07 1.54 -37.40
CA SER A 399 7.82 0.31 -37.16
C SER A 399 9.07 0.32 -38.04
N ARG A 400 9.96 -0.67 -37.89
CA ARG A 400 11.27 -0.72 -38.58
C ARG A 400 11.19 -0.52 -40.10
N HIS A 401 10.07 -0.93 -40.72
CA HIS A 401 9.89 -0.90 -42.18
C HIS A 401 8.53 -0.36 -42.63
N HIS A 402 7.67 0.08 -41.70
CA HIS A 402 6.28 0.44 -42.02
C HIS A 402 5.82 1.64 -41.21
N MET A 403 5.02 2.49 -41.88
CA MET A 403 4.24 3.55 -41.26
C MET A 403 2.81 3.07 -41.04
N LEU A 404 2.26 3.36 -39.88
CA LEU A 404 0.87 3.09 -39.52
C LEU A 404 0.18 4.40 -39.21
N GLU A 405 -0.86 4.73 -39.96
CA GLU A 405 -1.71 5.89 -39.76
C GLU A 405 -3.10 5.39 -39.40
N LEU A 406 -3.64 5.87 -38.28
CA LEU A 406 -4.94 5.44 -37.76
C LEU A 406 -5.80 6.66 -37.45
N ASP A 407 -6.91 6.79 -38.16
CA ASP A 407 -7.97 7.73 -37.80
C ASP A 407 -8.54 7.34 -36.43
N CYS A 408 -8.81 8.32 -35.57
CA CYS A 408 -9.28 8.06 -34.22
C CYS A 408 -10.13 9.20 -33.67
N MET A 409 -11.15 8.83 -32.89
CA MET A 409 -11.95 9.75 -32.09
C MET A 409 -11.22 10.15 -30.81
N ALA A 410 -10.40 9.26 -30.25
CA ALA A 410 -9.64 9.52 -29.03
C ALA A 410 -8.42 8.60 -28.90
N MET A 411 -7.46 9.02 -28.08
CA MET A 411 -6.25 8.25 -27.79
C MET A 411 -5.94 8.26 -26.28
N PHE A 412 -5.67 7.09 -25.70
CA PHE A 412 -5.11 6.94 -24.36
C PHE A 412 -3.61 6.70 -24.47
N TYR A 413 -2.79 7.48 -23.75
CA TYR A 413 -1.34 7.51 -23.90
C TYR A 413 -0.61 7.03 -22.64
N PHE A 414 0.08 5.90 -22.75
CA PHE A 414 0.81 5.23 -21.66
C PHE A 414 2.24 4.86 -22.06
N ALA A 415 2.95 5.75 -22.78
CA ALA A 415 4.27 5.42 -23.33
C ALA A 415 5.39 5.43 -22.28
N GLU A 416 5.52 6.50 -21.49
CA GLU A 416 6.56 6.64 -20.47
C GLU A 416 6.01 7.40 -19.26
N LYS A 417 6.64 7.16 -18.10
CA LYS A 417 6.39 7.93 -16.88
C LYS A 417 7.56 8.85 -16.62
N GLU A 418 7.27 10.13 -16.53
CA GLU A 418 8.28 11.16 -16.36
C GLU A 418 7.90 12.13 -15.24
N ILE A 419 8.84 12.98 -14.88
CA ILE A 419 8.61 14.08 -13.95
C ILE A 419 8.01 15.23 -14.76
N HIS A 420 6.82 15.70 -14.33
CA HIS A 420 6.12 16.78 -15.02
C HIS A 420 7.03 18.01 -15.19
N SER A 421 7.08 18.58 -16.40
CA SER A 421 8.01 19.65 -16.79
C SER A 421 7.95 20.88 -15.86
N ARG A 422 6.75 21.23 -15.38
CA ARG A 422 6.56 22.27 -14.36
C ARG A 422 7.35 22.00 -13.08
N ILE A 423 7.28 20.78 -12.54
CA ILE A 423 7.97 20.40 -11.30
C ILE A 423 9.48 20.40 -11.52
N TYR A 424 9.94 19.91 -12.67
CA TYR A 424 11.34 20.02 -13.07
C TYR A 424 11.83 21.48 -13.09
N LYS A 425 11.07 22.39 -13.73
CA LYS A 425 11.39 23.83 -13.75
C LYS A 425 11.45 24.41 -12.33
N VAL A 426 10.50 24.08 -11.47
CA VAL A 426 10.46 24.52 -10.06
C VAL A 426 11.71 24.07 -9.30
N ILE A 427 12.11 22.81 -9.43
CA ILE A 427 13.29 22.23 -8.78
C ILE A 427 14.58 22.93 -9.24
N ASN A 428 14.74 23.10 -10.55
CA ASN A 428 15.91 23.76 -11.11
C ASN A 428 16.02 25.24 -10.72
N GLN A 429 14.91 25.98 -10.80
CA GLN A 429 14.87 27.40 -10.43
C GLN A 429 15.12 27.60 -8.93
N ALA A 430 14.77 26.61 -8.10
CA ALA A 430 15.09 26.60 -6.68
C ALA A 430 16.58 26.27 -6.40
N GLY A 431 17.38 25.92 -7.41
CA GLY A 431 18.77 25.51 -7.24
C GLY A 431 18.91 24.22 -6.42
N LEU A 432 17.97 23.28 -6.60
CA LEU A 432 18.07 21.94 -6.06
C LEU A 432 18.80 21.03 -7.03
N VAL A 433 19.65 20.13 -6.52
CA VAL A 433 20.46 19.26 -7.37
C VAL A 433 19.57 18.25 -8.10
N TYR A 434 19.61 18.30 -9.43
CA TYR A 434 18.84 17.42 -10.31
C TYR A 434 19.76 16.75 -11.34
N ASP A 435 19.81 15.42 -11.33
CA ASP A 435 20.61 14.62 -12.26
C ASP A 435 19.71 13.51 -12.82
N GLY A 436 18.82 13.88 -13.73
CA GLY A 436 17.71 13.05 -14.21
C GLY A 436 16.59 12.79 -13.20
N ARG A 437 16.87 12.95 -11.89
CA ARG A 437 15.95 12.90 -10.74
C ARG A 437 16.46 13.83 -9.63
N LEU A 438 15.59 14.18 -8.67
CA LEU A 438 15.97 14.96 -7.50
C LEU A 438 16.97 14.16 -6.64
N VAL A 439 18.14 14.75 -6.40
CA VAL A 439 19.21 14.10 -5.64
C VAL A 439 18.98 14.28 -4.15
N ILE A 440 18.97 13.17 -3.41
CA ILE A 440 18.79 13.13 -1.97
C ILE A 440 19.95 12.40 -1.25
N ASP A 441 20.09 12.68 0.03
CA ASP A 441 20.94 11.93 0.95
C ASP A 441 20.24 10.68 1.52
N ASN A 442 20.91 9.95 2.42
CA ASN A 442 20.37 8.77 3.10
C ASN A 442 19.20 9.08 4.06
N LYS A 443 18.96 10.34 4.42
CA LYS A 443 17.85 10.81 5.25
C LYS A 443 16.76 11.52 4.43
N CYS A 444 16.77 11.32 3.11
CA CYS A 444 15.85 11.96 2.15
C CYS A 444 15.96 13.50 2.06
N ARG A 445 17.04 14.11 2.55
CA ARG A 445 17.28 15.56 2.42
C ARG A 445 17.87 15.87 1.06
N THR A 446 17.53 17.04 0.52
CA THR A 446 18.18 17.59 -0.68
C THR A 446 19.48 18.32 -0.29
N ASN A 447 20.07 19.09 -1.21
CA ASN A 447 21.15 20.02 -0.88
C ASN A 447 20.71 21.19 0.02
N ASP A 448 19.40 21.37 0.24
CA ASP A 448 18.86 22.26 1.27
C ASP A 448 18.36 21.41 2.46
N PRO A 449 18.81 21.67 3.70
CA PRO A 449 18.48 20.86 4.86
C PRO A 449 16.99 20.93 5.28
N LYS A 450 16.23 21.92 4.81
CA LYS A 450 14.80 22.09 5.09
C LYS A 450 13.91 21.54 3.98
N ILE A 451 14.50 21.04 2.89
CA ILE A 451 13.78 20.48 1.75
C ILE A 451 14.12 19.00 1.59
N TYR A 452 13.09 18.18 1.62
CA TYR A 452 13.16 16.73 1.52
C TYR A 452 12.56 16.26 0.20
N GLY A 453 13.00 15.11 -0.29
CA GLY A 453 12.43 14.44 -1.46
C GLY A 453 12.15 12.97 -1.17
N ALA A 454 11.00 12.47 -1.63
CA ALA A 454 10.67 11.04 -1.53
C ALA A 454 9.86 10.53 -2.73
N GLY A 455 9.77 9.20 -2.85
CA GLY A 455 9.07 8.53 -3.95
C GLY A 455 9.85 8.54 -5.28
N THR A 456 9.17 8.24 -6.38
CA THR A 456 9.79 8.02 -7.71
C THR A 456 10.51 9.25 -8.29
N LEU A 457 10.30 10.44 -7.71
CA LEU A 457 11.00 11.68 -8.04
C LEU A 457 12.51 11.61 -7.76
N THR A 458 12.93 10.75 -6.83
CA THR A 458 14.25 10.86 -6.21
C THR A 458 15.25 9.79 -6.62
N LYS A 459 16.51 10.13 -6.41
CA LYS A 459 17.63 9.19 -6.42
C LYS A 459 18.64 9.59 -5.35
N TYR A 460 19.38 8.61 -4.84
CA TYR A 460 20.47 8.89 -3.92
C TYR A 460 21.65 9.57 -4.63
N SER A 461 22.38 10.40 -3.89
CA SER A 461 23.65 10.97 -4.33
C SER A 461 24.65 9.87 -4.73
N ARG A 462 25.48 10.14 -5.75
CA ARG A 462 26.46 9.17 -6.27
C ARG A 462 27.49 8.74 -5.21
N LYS A 463 27.71 9.54 -4.16
CA LYS A 463 28.59 9.22 -3.03
C LYS A 463 28.20 7.93 -2.28
N TYR A 464 26.94 7.51 -2.40
CA TYR A 464 26.43 6.30 -1.76
C TYR A 464 26.63 5.03 -2.61
N TYR A 465 27.06 5.16 -3.87
CA TYR A 465 27.15 4.06 -4.84
C TYR A 465 25.85 3.23 -4.99
N ALA A 466 24.71 3.81 -4.61
CA ALA A 466 23.43 3.11 -4.43
C ALA A 466 22.44 3.36 -5.59
N MET A 467 22.93 3.34 -6.84
CA MET A 467 22.09 3.63 -8.02
C MET A 467 20.93 2.64 -8.22
N SER A 468 21.11 1.38 -7.77
CA SER A 468 20.05 0.36 -7.76
C SER A 468 18.96 0.65 -6.72
N MET A 469 19.28 1.40 -5.67
CA MET A 469 18.42 1.66 -4.50
C MET A 469 17.46 2.85 -4.67
N SER A 470 17.33 3.43 -5.87
CA SER A 470 16.36 4.51 -6.11
C SER A 470 14.94 4.07 -5.72
N HIS A 471 14.24 4.95 -5.00
CA HIS A 471 12.86 4.78 -4.52
C HIS A 471 11.87 4.27 -5.56
N LYS A 472 12.12 4.51 -6.86
CA LYS A 472 11.24 4.04 -7.94
C LYS A 472 11.10 2.51 -8.00
N HIS A 473 12.06 1.78 -7.44
CA HIS A 473 12.09 0.32 -7.41
C HIS A 473 11.54 -0.30 -6.13
N PHE A 474 11.00 0.49 -5.20
CA PHE A 474 10.60 0.02 -3.88
C PHE A 474 9.14 0.34 -3.58
N ASN A 475 8.61 -0.27 -2.52
CA ASN A 475 7.26 -0.04 -2.06
C ASN A 475 7.10 1.43 -1.62
N ARG A 476 6.16 2.13 -2.24
CA ARG A 476 5.94 3.57 -2.04
C ARG A 476 5.36 3.91 -0.68
N VAL A 477 4.59 2.98 -0.10
CA VAL A 477 4.00 3.13 1.25
C VAL A 477 5.12 3.00 2.28
N GLU A 478 5.98 1.98 2.16
CA GLU A 478 7.13 1.79 3.07
C GLU A 478 8.06 3.01 3.11
N ILE A 479 8.35 3.61 1.95
CA ILE A 479 9.16 4.84 1.87
C ILE A 479 8.50 5.99 2.64
N GLY A 480 7.18 6.14 2.50
CA GLY A 480 6.41 7.18 3.18
C GLY A 480 6.38 6.95 4.70
N GLU A 481 6.10 5.72 5.12
CA GLU A 481 6.07 5.33 6.54
C GLU A 481 7.41 5.61 7.22
N LYS A 482 8.52 5.13 6.66
CA LYS A 482 9.86 5.34 7.24
C LYS A 482 10.24 6.82 7.33
N LEU A 483 9.91 7.61 6.31
CA LEU A 483 10.16 9.04 6.36
C LEU A 483 9.26 9.75 7.37
N GLY A 484 7.99 9.33 7.51
CA GLY A 484 7.05 9.88 8.48
C GLY A 484 7.54 9.68 9.91
N GLU A 485 7.97 8.46 10.22
CA GLU A 485 8.56 8.09 11.51
C GLU A 485 9.86 8.85 11.77
N GLN A 486 10.75 8.94 10.78
CA GLN A 486 12.00 9.71 10.89
C GLN A 486 11.73 11.19 11.24
N ILE A 487 10.79 11.84 10.56
CA ILE A 487 10.46 13.26 10.79
C ILE A 487 9.73 13.45 12.12
N LYS A 488 8.84 12.52 12.50
CA LYS A 488 8.18 12.54 13.80
C LYS A 488 9.21 12.50 14.92
N ASN A 489 10.14 11.55 14.89
CA ASN A 489 11.17 11.39 15.91
C ASN A 489 12.14 12.60 15.94
N MET A 490 12.46 13.18 14.79
CA MET A 490 13.27 14.40 14.70
C MET A 490 12.63 15.60 15.41
N LEU A 491 11.30 15.72 15.36
CA LEU A 491 10.59 16.88 15.90
C LEU A 491 10.18 16.72 17.39
N ILE A 492 10.30 15.52 17.95
CA ILE A 492 10.05 15.26 19.37
C ILE A 492 11.31 15.62 20.18
N PRO A 493 11.24 16.58 21.15
CA PRO A 493 12.44 17.15 21.79
C PRO A 493 13.38 16.14 22.46
N HIS A 494 12.85 15.10 23.12
CA HIS A 494 13.66 14.12 23.85
C HIS A 494 14.16 12.96 22.98
N LYS A 495 13.42 12.59 21.92
CA LYS A 495 13.85 11.60 20.92
C LYS A 495 14.92 12.12 19.96
N SER A 496 15.04 13.44 19.81
CA SER A 496 16.09 14.05 18.99
C SER A 496 17.53 13.86 19.51
N LYS A 497 17.68 13.46 20.79
CA LYS A 497 18.98 13.32 21.48
C LYS A 497 19.42 11.87 21.71
N THR A 498 18.51 10.92 21.61
CA THR A 498 18.85 9.51 21.54
C THR A 498 19.17 9.20 20.08
N ASP A 499 20.47 9.04 19.76
CA ASP A 499 20.88 8.15 18.67
C ASP A 499 20.39 6.75 19.05
N GLU A 500 19.09 6.50 18.86
CA GLU A 500 18.43 5.31 19.35
C GLU A 500 18.83 4.13 18.46
N LYS A 501 19.85 3.43 18.96
CA LYS A 501 20.29 2.10 18.56
C LYS A 501 19.20 1.08 18.86
N THR A 502 18.13 1.08 18.08
CA THR A 502 17.12 0.01 18.12
C THR A 502 17.04 -0.66 16.76
N VAL A 503 17.70 -1.83 16.65
CA VAL A 503 17.52 -2.79 15.58
C VAL A 503 16.66 -3.94 16.10
N CYS A 504 15.68 -4.37 15.32
CA CYS A 504 14.90 -5.59 15.55
C CYS A 504 15.18 -6.59 14.42
N GLY A 505 15.46 -7.86 14.78
CA GLY A 505 15.52 -9.02 13.89
C GLY A 505 16.87 -9.28 13.19
N TRP A 506 16.91 -10.33 12.36
CA TRP A 506 18.05 -10.91 11.59
C TRP A 506 18.90 -9.95 10.73
N ASN A 507 18.69 -8.64 10.84
CA ASN A 507 19.60 -7.64 10.30
C ASN A 507 20.73 -7.42 11.32
N PHE A 508 21.79 -8.23 11.24
CA PHE A 508 23.03 -7.97 11.97
C PHE A 508 23.41 -6.48 11.88
N GLU A 509 23.75 -5.89 13.02
CA GLU A 509 24.26 -4.53 13.14
C GLU A 509 25.55 -4.41 12.32
N MET A 510 25.45 -3.91 11.09
CA MET A 510 26.55 -3.11 10.57
C MET A 510 26.35 -1.72 11.15
N GLU A 511 27.35 -1.19 11.86
CA GLU A 511 27.41 0.25 12.18
C GLU A 511 27.12 1.01 10.88
N ARG A 512 25.89 1.54 10.76
CA ARG A 512 25.49 2.27 9.57
C ARG A 512 26.15 3.63 9.66
N GLY A 513 27.41 3.70 9.26
CA GLY A 513 28.03 4.98 8.96
C GLY A 513 27.16 5.76 7.96
N ASP A 514 27.38 7.06 7.86
CA ASP A 514 26.68 7.99 6.96
C ASP A 514 26.80 7.64 5.45
N GLN A 515 27.37 6.49 5.11
CA GLN A 515 27.59 5.96 3.76
C GLN A 515 26.54 4.93 3.33
N LEU A 516 25.65 4.45 4.21
CA LEU A 516 24.60 3.50 3.84
C LEU A 516 23.24 4.19 3.64
N VAL A 517 22.50 3.71 2.65
CA VAL A 517 21.12 4.15 2.36
C VAL A 517 20.09 3.23 3.04
N PRO A 518 18.88 3.73 3.35
CA PRO A 518 17.81 2.91 3.92
C PRO A 518 17.50 1.67 3.09
N ARG A 519 17.37 0.52 3.77
CA ARG A 519 16.85 -0.73 3.19
C ARG A 519 15.33 -0.68 3.20
N TYR A 520 14.71 -1.03 2.07
CA TYR A 520 13.27 -1.21 1.94
C TYR A 520 12.98 -2.67 1.59
N VAL A 521 12.07 -3.29 2.33
CA VAL A 521 11.84 -4.74 2.28
C VAL A 521 10.44 -5.12 1.82
N LYS A 522 9.43 -4.23 1.93
CA LYS A 522 8.05 -4.58 1.55
C LYS A 522 7.97 -4.88 0.05
N PRO A 523 7.15 -5.87 -0.37
CA PRO A 523 7.04 -6.27 -1.76
C PRO A 523 6.36 -5.21 -2.62
N ILE A 524 6.49 -5.36 -3.94
CA ILE A 524 5.76 -4.55 -4.92
C ILE A 524 4.57 -5.37 -5.42
N MET A 525 3.36 -4.92 -5.06
CA MET A 525 2.11 -5.52 -5.53
C MET A 525 1.55 -4.75 -6.73
N ARG A 526 0.99 -5.49 -7.69
CA ARG A 526 0.16 -4.97 -8.78
C ARG A 526 -1.04 -5.90 -8.94
N TYR A 527 -2.23 -5.33 -8.79
CA TYR A 527 -3.49 -6.02 -9.02
C TYR A 527 -4.38 -5.17 -9.92
N CYS A 528 -4.96 -5.78 -10.95
CA CYS A 528 -5.91 -5.12 -11.83
C CYS A 528 -6.78 -6.13 -12.58
N ARG A 529 -7.84 -5.61 -13.19
CA ARG A 529 -8.67 -6.32 -14.16
C ARG A 529 -8.10 -6.14 -15.56
N LEU A 530 -8.22 -7.17 -16.40
CA LEU A 530 -7.77 -7.18 -17.79
C LEU A 530 -8.93 -7.60 -18.72
N PRO A 531 -8.81 -7.36 -20.05
CA PRO A 531 -9.80 -7.83 -21.04
C PRO A 531 -10.08 -9.35 -20.93
N GLY A 532 -11.27 -9.79 -21.32
CA GLY A 532 -11.71 -11.19 -21.12
C GLY A 532 -12.19 -11.51 -19.70
N GLY A 533 -12.44 -10.49 -18.89
CA GLY A 533 -12.88 -10.66 -17.50
C GLY A 533 -11.81 -11.22 -16.57
N LEU A 534 -10.53 -11.06 -16.92
CA LEU A 534 -9.40 -11.61 -16.18
C LEU A 534 -9.03 -10.77 -14.94
N TYR A 535 -8.62 -11.44 -13.87
CA TYR A 535 -7.98 -10.89 -12.68
C TYR A 535 -6.49 -11.22 -12.72
N TYR A 536 -5.64 -10.20 -12.61
CA TYR A 536 -4.19 -10.36 -12.57
C TYR A 536 -3.65 -9.85 -11.23
N LEU A 537 -2.82 -10.67 -10.57
CA LEU A 537 -2.08 -10.32 -9.37
C LEU A 537 -0.59 -10.63 -9.58
N SER A 538 0.26 -9.69 -9.20
CA SER A 538 1.71 -9.89 -9.13
C SER A 538 2.27 -9.26 -7.88
N ILE A 539 2.96 -10.05 -7.08
CA ILE A 539 3.70 -9.66 -5.88
C ILE A 539 5.15 -10.04 -6.13
N THR A 540 6.02 -9.05 -6.24
CA THR A 540 7.45 -9.27 -6.54
C THR A 540 8.33 -8.70 -5.45
N LYS A 541 9.52 -9.28 -5.30
CA LYS A 541 10.57 -8.69 -4.46
C LYS A 541 10.82 -7.21 -4.78
N PRO A 542 11.11 -6.37 -3.76
CA PRO A 542 11.52 -5.00 -4.00
C PRO A 542 12.86 -4.95 -4.74
N GLY A 543 13.06 -3.91 -5.54
CA GLY A 543 14.26 -3.70 -6.33
C GLY A 543 14.00 -3.69 -7.83
N ARG A 544 15.10 -3.70 -8.60
CA ARG A 544 15.04 -3.68 -10.06
C ARG A 544 14.45 -5.01 -10.56
N ARG A 545 13.56 -4.94 -11.55
CA ARG A 545 13.05 -6.13 -12.23
C ARG A 545 14.17 -6.78 -13.02
N THR A 546 14.33 -8.09 -12.84
CA THR A 546 15.18 -8.95 -13.65
C THR A 546 14.29 -9.72 -14.63
N PRO A 547 14.65 -9.85 -15.92
CA PRO A 547 13.93 -10.73 -16.84
C PRO A 547 13.82 -12.14 -16.26
N LEU A 548 12.67 -12.78 -16.42
CA LEU A 548 12.40 -14.10 -15.83
C LEU A 548 13.40 -15.16 -16.30
N GLU A 549 13.68 -15.22 -17.60
CA GLU A 549 14.68 -16.14 -18.18
C GLU A 549 16.06 -15.96 -17.53
N THR A 550 16.48 -14.71 -17.34
CA THR A 550 17.73 -14.40 -16.64
C THR A 550 17.68 -14.83 -15.18
N ALA A 551 16.56 -14.60 -14.50
CA ALA A 551 16.40 -15.02 -13.11
C ALA A 551 16.46 -16.55 -12.96
N ILE A 552 15.77 -17.31 -13.83
CA ILE A 552 15.77 -18.78 -13.83
C ILE A 552 17.17 -19.34 -14.08
N SER A 553 17.98 -18.68 -14.90
CA SER A 553 19.35 -19.12 -15.19
C SER A 553 20.34 -18.91 -14.02
N MET A 554 19.94 -18.20 -12.97
CA MET A 554 20.78 -18.03 -11.78
C MET A 554 20.73 -19.31 -10.93
N GLU A 555 21.89 -19.78 -10.46
CA GLU A 555 21.97 -20.91 -9.51
C GLU A 555 21.15 -20.64 -8.24
N SER A 556 21.04 -19.35 -7.87
CA SER A 556 20.34 -18.85 -6.71
C SER A 556 18.85 -18.55 -6.95
N TYR A 557 18.20 -19.24 -7.90
CA TYR A 557 16.80 -18.97 -8.24
C TYR A 557 15.83 -19.62 -7.25
N GLY A 558 16.10 -20.84 -6.78
CA GLY A 558 15.21 -21.61 -5.95
C GLY A 558 14.16 -22.41 -6.74
N GLN A 559 12.96 -22.58 -6.18
CA GLN A 559 11.93 -23.51 -6.67
C GLN A 559 10.62 -22.81 -7.00
N VAL A 560 9.90 -23.31 -8.00
CA VAL A 560 8.61 -22.77 -8.45
C VAL A 560 7.54 -23.84 -8.32
N LEU A 561 6.41 -23.49 -7.70
CA LEU A 561 5.21 -24.31 -7.58
C LEU A 561 4.12 -23.67 -8.45
N ILE A 562 3.47 -24.46 -9.31
CA ILE A 562 2.48 -23.97 -10.28
C ILE A 562 1.23 -24.84 -10.22
N THR A 563 0.05 -24.22 -10.08
CA THR A 563 -1.25 -24.86 -10.28
C THR A 563 -2.06 -24.13 -11.35
N GLY A 564 -2.96 -24.86 -12.01
CA GLY A 564 -3.73 -24.34 -13.14
C GLY A 564 -2.90 -24.10 -14.41
N ASN A 565 -3.51 -23.50 -15.41
CA ASN A 565 -2.88 -23.27 -16.71
C ASN A 565 -3.44 -22.01 -17.38
N CYS A 566 -2.56 -21.14 -17.87
CA CYS A 566 -2.93 -19.92 -18.60
C CYS A 566 -3.76 -20.18 -19.88
N ARG A 567 -3.69 -21.38 -20.47
CA ARG A 567 -4.46 -21.77 -21.66
C ARG A 567 -5.89 -22.21 -21.38
N ASN A 568 -6.24 -22.56 -20.13
CA ASN A 568 -7.56 -23.03 -19.76
C ASN A 568 -8.02 -22.44 -18.42
N LEU A 569 -8.14 -21.11 -18.41
CA LEU A 569 -8.53 -20.32 -17.24
C LEU A 569 -10.00 -20.50 -16.82
N ASP A 570 -10.83 -21.11 -17.67
CA ASP A 570 -12.23 -21.45 -17.35
C ASP A 570 -12.32 -22.63 -16.38
N LYS A 571 -11.36 -23.57 -16.44
CA LYS A 571 -11.32 -24.72 -15.54
C LYS A 571 -10.68 -24.35 -14.20
N GLN A 572 -9.54 -23.67 -14.25
CA GLN A 572 -8.74 -23.36 -13.06
C GLN A 572 -7.86 -22.13 -13.31
N GLY A 573 -7.81 -21.22 -12.34
CA GLY A 573 -6.91 -20.08 -12.38
C GLY A 573 -5.44 -20.51 -12.36
N PHE A 574 -4.59 -19.78 -13.07
CA PHE A 574 -3.14 -19.95 -13.01
C PHE A 574 -2.59 -19.31 -11.73
N PHE A 575 -1.84 -20.09 -10.95
CA PHE A 575 -1.14 -19.64 -9.75
C PHE A 575 0.32 -20.10 -9.81
N ARG A 576 1.25 -19.15 -9.73
CA ARG A 576 2.69 -19.39 -9.67
C ARG A 576 3.27 -18.84 -8.38
N LEU A 577 3.73 -19.74 -7.51
CA LEU A 577 4.44 -19.42 -6.27
C LEU A 577 5.94 -19.70 -6.44
N HIS A 578 6.78 -18.72 -6.18
CA HIS A 578 8.23 -18.85 -6.30
C HIS A 578 8.90 -18.73 -4.93
N LEU A 579 9.62 -19.78 -4.55
CA LEU A 579 10.47 -19.86 -3.37
C LEU A 579 11.92 -19.59 -3.78
N ASN A 580 12.62 -18.69 -3.08
CA ASN A 580 14.07 -18.49 -3.28
C ASN A 580 14.88 -19.65 -2.68
N ASP A 581 16.22 -19.59 -2.75
CA ASP A 581 17.09 -20.65 -2.23
C ASP A 581 16.98 -20.85 -0.72
N ASN A 582 16.58 -19.80 0.00
CA ASN A 582 16.29 -19.84 1.43
C ASN A 582 14.86 -20.32 1.73
N LYS A 583 14.19 -20.92 0.72
CA LYS A 583 12.84 -21.49 0.81
C LYS A 583 11.78 -20.50 1.32
N ARG A 584 11.99 -19.21 1.04
CA ARG A 584 11.02 -18.14 1.33
C ARG A 584 10.32 -17.69 0.08
N VAL A 585 9.03 -17.35 0.20
CA VAL A 585 8.24 -16.80 -0.89
C VAL A 585 8.84 -15.47 -1.35
N GLU A 586 9.35 -15.45 -2.58
CA GLU A 586 9.98 -14.27 -3.18
C GLU A 586 9.07 -13.59 -4.22
N THR A 587 8.34 -14.38 -5.01
CA THR A 587 7.42 -13.90 -6.05
C THR A 587 6.13 -14.71 -6.09
N ILE A 588 5.00 -14.04 -6.29
CA ILE A 588 3.69 -14.65 -6.52
C ILE A 588 3.07 -14.00 -7.76
N THR A 589 2.63 -14.82 -8.71
CA THR A 589 1.92 -14.34 -9.90
C THR A 589 0.68 -15.18 -10.15
N CYS A 590 -0.45 -14.52 -10.35
CA CYS A 590 -1.75 -15.17 -10.55
C CYS A 590 -2.49 -14.57 -11.74
N LEU A 591 -3.20 -15.41 -12.50
CA LEU A 591 -4.13 -15.02 -13.55
C LEU A 591 -5.37 -15.91 -13.47
N ALA A 592 -6.55 -15.32 -13.26
CA ALA A 592 -7.79 -16.09 -13.05
C ALA A 592 -9.01 -15.37 -13.64
N LYS A 593 -10.09 -16.11 -13.90
CA LYS A 593 -11.42 -15.53 -14.22
C LYS A 593 -12.26 -15.25 -12.98
N SER A 594 -11.95 -15.89 -11.85
CA SER A 594 -12.54 -15.63 -10.53
C SER A 594 -11.80 -14.51 -9.77
N PRO A 595 -12.50 -13.77 -8.89
CA PRO A 595 -11.84 -12.81 -7.98
C PRO A 595 -10.73 -13.46 -7.17
N ILE A 596 -9.71 -12.67 -6.83
CA ILE A 596 -8.53 -13.11 -6.09
C ILE A 596 -8.54 -12.43 -4.72
N ASP A 597 -8.31 -13.20 -3.66
CA ASP A 597 -8.16 -12.71 -2.27
C ASP A 597 -6.79 -12.04 -2.09
N VAL A 598 -6.71 -10.80 -2.58
CA VAL A 598 -5.43 -10.08 -2.75
C VAL A 598 -4.70 -9.89 -1.43
N TYR A 599 -5.43 -9.60 -0.34
CA TYR A 599 -4.79 -9.36 0.96
C TYR A 599 -4.19 -10.65 1.53
N ASN A 600 -4.94 -11.75 1.50
CA ASN A 600 -4.49 -13.06 1.97
C ASN A 600 -3.22 -13.50 1.23
N ILE A 601 -3.22 -13.45 -0.11
CA ILE A 601 -2.05 -13.82 -0.92
C ILE A 601 -0.86 -12.87 -0.67
N TYR A 602 -1.12 -11.57 -0.44
CA TYR A 602 -0.06 -10.61 -0.09
C TYR A 602 0.66 -10.99 1.21
N CYS A 603 -0.06 -11.50 2.21
CA CYS A 603 0.49 -11.92 3.51
C CYS A 603 1.42 -13.14 3.43
N LEU A 604 1.37 -13.92 2.32
CA LEU A 604 2.27 -15.05 2.08
C LEU A 604 3.70 -14.62 1.74
N TRP A 605 3.89 -13.38 1.28
CA TRP A 605 5.20 -12.89 0.87
C TRP A 605 6.22 -12.94 2.02
N GLY A 606 7.44 -13.42 1.71
CA GLY A 606 8.54 -13.51 2.67
C GLY A 606 8.42 -14.65 3.69
N LYS A 607 7.28 -15.36 3.74
CA LYS A 607 7.08 -16.52 4.62
C LYS A 607 7.91 -17.70 4.12
N HIS A 608 8.42 -18.50 5.05
CA HIS A 608 9.16 -19.72 4.75
C HIS A 608 8.18 -20.87 4.43
N GLU A 609 8.56 -21.77 3.53
CA GLU A 609 7.69 -22.86 3.05
C GLU A 609 7.13 -23.75 4.20
N LYS A 610 7.95 -24.06 5.22
CA LYS A 610 7.50 -24.75 6.44
C LYS A 610 6.31 -24.08 7.13
N LEU A 611 6.30 -22.75 7.20
CA LEU A 611 5.19 -21.99 7.81
C LEU A 611 3.93 -22.05 6.95
N LEU A 612 4.08 -22.25 5.63
CA LEU A 612 2.97 -22.48 4.70
C LEU A 612 2.58 -23.97 4.71
N ASN A 613 2.52 -24.57 5.90
CA ASN A 613 2.13 -25.97 6.12
C ASN A 613 2.96 -26.97 5.29
N ASN A 614 4.29 -26.80 5.25
CA ASN A 614 5.24 -27.61 4.49
C ASN A 614 4.84 -27.75 3.01
N ILE A 615 4.50 -26.62 2.39
CA ILE A 615 3.95 -26.55 1.03
C ILE A 615 4.83 -27.26 0.00
N GLN A 616 6.16 -27.23 0.16
CA GLN A 616 7.06 -27.86 -0.80
C GLN A 616 6.85 -29.38 -0.81
N LEU A 617 6.89 -30.01 0.37
CA LEU A 617 6.67 -31.45 0.52
C LEU A 617 5.28 -31.87 0.03
N ARG A 618 4.24 -31.14 0.43
CA ARG A 618 2.86 -31.45 0.05
C ARG A 618 2.63 -31.31 -1.46
N PHE A 619 3.26 -30.32 -2.08
CA PHE A 619 3.20 -30.14 -3.53
C PHE A 619 3.92 -31.27 -4.28
N GLU A 620 5.11 -31.67 -3.82
CA GLU A 620 5.87 -32.80 -4.37
C GLU A 620 5.11 -34.14 -4.21
N MET A 621 4.35 -34.29 -3.13
CA MET A 621 3.46 -35.43 -2.90
C MET A 621 2.11 -35.34 -3.64
N VAL A 622 1.89 -34.31 -4.47
CA VAL A 622 0.65 -34.10 -5.25
C VAL A 622 -0.59 -33.94 -4.36
N LEU A 623 -0.42 -33.47 -3.12
CA LEU A 623 -1.52 -33.18 -2.20
C LEU A 623 -2.17 -31.83 -2.48
N ILE A 624 -1.52 -30.98 -3.29
CA ILE A 624 -1.98 -29.64 -3.64
C ILE A 624 -2.26 -29.61 -5.13
N THR A 625 -3.55 -29.56 -5.49
CA THR A 625 -4.01 -29.48 -6.88
C THR A 625 -4.40 -28.05 -7.27
N ASP A 626 -4.79 -27.22 -6.31
CA ASP A 626 -5.11 -25.80 -6.49
C ASP A 626 -4.57 -24.96 -5.33
N LEU A 627 -3.64 -24.06 -5.63
CA LEU A 627 -3.09 -23.14 -4.64
C LEU A 627 -4.09 -22.10 -4.16
N PHE A 628 -5.10 -21.72 -4.97
CA PHE A 628 -6.14 -20.80 -4.51
C PHE A 628 -6.97 -21.43 -3.39
N GLU A 629 -7.41 -22.67 -3.59
CA GLU A 629 -8.21 -23.40 -2.58
C GLU A 629 -7.36 -23.82 -1.38
N TYR A 630 -6.11 -24.24 -1.61
CA TYR A 630 -5.18 -24.59 -0.52
C TYR A 630 -4.95 -23.43 0.48
N PHE A 631 -4.86 -22.20 -0.02
CA PHE A 631 -4.68 -21.01 0.82
C PHE A 631 -5.98 -20.48 1.42
N LYS A 632 -7.14 -21.05 1.07
CA LYS A 632 -8.41 -20.78 1.76
C LYS A 632 -8.66 -21.70 2.94
N GLU A 633 -7.85 -22.75 3.10
CA GLU A 633 -7.97 -23.68 4.22
C GLU A 633 -7.82 -22.96 5.58
N PRO A 634 -8.53 -23.42 6.64
CA PRO A 634 -8.60 -22.70 7.91
C PRO A 634 -7.23 -22.43 8.57
N TRP A 635 -6.22 -23.29 8.37
CA TRP A 635 -4.88 -23.12 8.96
C TRP A 635 -4.12 -21.88 8.47
N ALA A 636 -4.54 -21.26 7.36
CA ALA A 636 -3.84 -20.14 6.76
C ALA A 636 -4.21 -18.79 7.39
N TYR A 637 -5.38 -18.68 8.04
CA TYR A 637 -5.93 -17.40 8.50
C TYR A 637 -5.11 -16.69 9.57
N ALA A 638 -4.39 -17.42 10.43
CA ALA A 638 -3.45 -16.77 11.36
C ALA A 638 -2.34 -16.03 10.61
N ILE A 639 -1.91 -16.51 9.44
CA ILE A 639 -0.87 -15.86 8.63
C ILE A 639 -1.39 -14.55 8.02
N TYR A 640 -2.71 -14.48 7.74
CA TYR A 640 -3.37 -13.32 7.17
C TYR A 640 -3.70 -12.24 8.19
N HIS A 641 -3.75 -12.61 9.47
CA HIS A 641 -4.00 -11.68 10.56
C HIS A 641 -2.96 -10.54 10.59
N ASP A 642 -3.43 -9.30 10.70
CA ASP A 642 -2.60 -8.09 10.63
C ASP A 642 -1.47 -8.06 11.68
N LYS A 643 -1.75 -8.54 12.90
CA LYS A 643 -0.76 -8.66 14.00
C LYS A 643 0.16 -9.89 13.94
N PHE A 644 0.02 -10.77 12.95
CA PHE A 644 0.85 -11.98 12.88
C PHE A 644 2.33 -11.67 12.59
N ASN A 645 2.60 -10.59 11.86
CA ASN A 645 3.99 -10.15 11.65
C ASN A 645 4.65 -9.66 12.94
N ASP A 646 3.88 -9.03 13.84
CA ASP A 646 4.38 -8.60 15.15
C ASP A 646 4.79 -9.83 15.99
N LEU A 647 3.97 -10.89 15.97
CA LEU A 647 4.32 -12.17 16.58
C LEU A 647 5.62 -12.73 15.98
N LEU A 648 5.76 -12.76 14.65
CA LEU A 648 6.98 -13.25 14.02
C LEU A 648 8.20 -12.42 14.38
N GLU A 649 8.09 -11.10 14.46
CA GLU A 649 9.18 -10.24 14.91
C GLU A 649 9.59 -10.56 16.35
N ASP A 650 8.63 -10.75 17.24
CA ASP A 650 8.86 -11.14 18.62
C ASP A 650 9.52 -12.52 18.73
N LEU A 651 9.09 -13.49 17.93
CA LEU A 651 9.71 -14.82 17.87
C LEU A 651 11.13 -14.74 17.31
N ASN A 652 11.39 -13.89 16.31
CA ASN A 652 12.74 -13.67 15.80
C ASN A 652 13.66 -13.01 16.83
N LYS A 653 13.16 -12.05 17.61
CA LYS A 653 13.90 -11.46 18.74
C LYS A 653 14.20 -12.50 19.81
N LEU A 654 13.24 -13.36 20.11
CA LEU A 654 13.45 -14.48 21.04
C LEU A 654 14.59 -15.37 20.56
N MET A 655 14.59 -15.80 19.28
CA MET A 655 15.64 -16.66 18.72
C MET A 655 17.05 -16.05 18.79
N THR A 656 17.15 -14.72 18.80
CA THR A 656 18.43 -13.99 18.89
C THR A 656 18.79 -13.56 20.32
N SER A 657 17.94 -13.87 21.29
CA SER A 657 18.16 -13.58 22.70
C SER A 657 18.79 -14.76 23.45
N LYS A 658 19.21 -14.54 24.70
CA LYS A 658 19.64 -15.60 25.62
C LYS A 658 18.43 -16.13 26.38
N VAL A 659 18.34 -17.44 26.56
CA VAL A 659 17.22 -18.09 27.23
C VAL A 659 17.72 -19.06 28.30
N GLY A 660 17.05 -19.11 29.45
CA GLY A 660 17.40 -19.98 30.58
C GLY A 660 18.19 -19.26 31.68
N GLU A 661 18.39 -19.94 32.82
CA GLU A 661 19.09 -19.37 33.99
C GLU A 661 20.60 -19.19 33.74
N GLU A 662 21.19 -20.02 32.87
CA GLU A 662 22.61 -19.97 32.50
C GLU A 662 22.90 -19.06 31.28
N GLY A 663 21.86 -18.47 30.66
CA GLY A 663 22.02 -17.50 29.58
C GLY A 663 22.53 -18.07 28.24
N GLU A 664 22.07 -19.26 27.86
CA GLU A 664 22.45 -19.92 26.61
C GLU A 664 21.80 -19.25 25.37
N SER A 665 22.57 -19.08 24.28
CA SER A 665 22.07 -18.55 23.01
C SER A 665 22.32 -19.52 21.87
N LEU A 666 21.24 -20.02 21.26
CA LEU A 666 21.34 -20.89 20.10
C LEU A 666 21.96 -20.16 18.90
N VAL A 667 21.75 -18.85 18.78
CA VAL A 667 22.32 -18.07 17.68
C VAL A 667 23.83 -17.92 17.81
N GLU A 668 24.36 -17.79 19.04
CA GLU A 668 25.81 -17.81 19.27
C GLU A 668 26.40 -19.16 18.83
N GLU A 669 25.79 -20.29 19.22
CA GLU A 669 26.20 -21.63 18.79
C GLU A 669 26.13 -21.82 17.25
N VAL A 670 25.09 -21.28 16.60
CA VAL A 670 24.97 -21.31 15.14
C VAL A 670 26.09 -20.50 14.49
N ILE A 671 26.40 -19.31 15.02
CA ILE A 671 27.49 -18.47 14.50
C ILE A 671 28.83 -19.19 14.65
N GLU A 672 29.11 -19.76 15.81
CA GLU A 672 30.32 -20.55 16.07
C GLU A 672 30.45 -21.72 15.08
N ALA A 673 29.36 -22.47 14.86
CA ALA A 673 29.36 -23.56 13.88
C ALA A 673 29.68 -23.08 12.45
N TYR A 674 29.16 -21.91 12.05
CA TYR A 674 29.50 -21.31 10.75
C TYR A 674 30.95 -20.79 10.72
N GLU A 675 31.47 -20.24 11.81
CA GLU A 675 32.87 -19.81 11.90
C GLU A 675 33.84 -21.00 11.74
N GLU A 676 33.56 -22.11 12.42
CA GLU A 676 34.31 -23.37 12.28
C GLU A 676 34.22 -23.93 10.85
N ALA A 677 33.05 -23.83 10.22
CA ALA A 677 32.82 -24.20 8.83
C ALA A 677 33.33 -23.15 7.82
N LYS A 678 34.01 -22.09 8.26
CA LYS A 678 34.51 -20.98 7.40
C LYS A 678 33.42 -20.37 6.53
N TRP A 679 32.24 -20.18 7.09
CA TRP A 679 31.05 -19.62 6.43
C TRP A 679 30.54 -20.44 5.24
N GLN A 680 30.88 -21.74 5.19
CA GLN A 680 30.30 -22.68 4.23
C GLN A 680 29.04 -23.34 4.80
N GLN A 681 28.29 -24.05 3.94
CA GLN A 681 27.07 -24.72 4.34
C GLN A 681 27.36 -25.81 5.37
N LEU A 682 26.66 -25.75 6.51
CA LEU A 682 26.78 -26.74 7.58
C LEU A 682 26.38 -28.15 7.11
N THR A 683 27.08 -29.16 7.62
CA THR A 683 26.78 -30.59 7.38
C THR A 683 25.42 -31.00 7.95
N ALA A 684 24.87 -32.13 7.51
CA ALA A 684 23.62 -32.65 8.08
C ALA A 684 23.75 -32.89 9.59
N ASP A 685 24.82 -33.58 10.01
CA ASP A 685 25.07 -33.92 11.42
C ASP A 685 25.14 -32.68 12.34
N THR A 686 25.77 -31.59 11.87
CA THR A 686 25.85 -30.34 12.65
C THR A 686 24.50 -29.65 12.76
N LYS A 687 23.70 -29.66 11.69
CA LYS A 687 22.32 -29.15 11.73
C LYS A 687 21.44 -29.98 12.65
N ASP A 688 21.54 -31.31 12.60
CA ASP A 688 20.80 -32.21 13.47
C ASP A 688 21.17 -31.98 14.93
N SER A 689 22.46 -31.77 15.22
CA SER A 689 22.91 -31.42 16.57
C SER A 689 22.36 -30.08 17.05
N LEU A 690 22.29 -29.05 16.19
CA LEU A 690 21.70 -27.76 16.52
C LEU A 690 20.18 -27.87 16.74
N ASP A 691 19.50 -28.71 15.96
CA ASP A 691 18.08 -28.99 16.13
C ASP A 691 17.79 -29.73 17.46
N GLU A 692 18.64 -30.68 17.86
CA GLU A 692 18.55 -31.30 19.18
C GLU A 692 18.82 -30.31 20.31
N ARG A 693 19.80 -29.42 20.16
CA ARG A 693 20.03 -28.31 21.11
C ARG A 693 18.81 -27.43 21.25
N PHE A 694 18.18 -27.02 20.14
CA PHE A 694 16.95 -26.24 20.16
C PHE A 694 15.82 -26.91 20.96
N LYS A 695 15.66 -28.23 20.85
CA LYS A 695 14.63 -28.99 21.60
C LYS A 695 14.89 -29.04 23.10
N ILE A 696 16.16 -29.08 23.51
CA ILE A 696 16.56 -29.13 24.92
C ILE A 696 16.39 -27.76 25.60
N LEU A 697 16.71 -26.70 24.87
CA LEU A 697 16.60 -25.33 25.35
C LEU A 697 15.14 -24.91 25.56
N ASN A 698 14.90 -23.86 26.34
CA ASN A 698 13.54 -23.38 26.65
C ASN A 698 12.83 -22.66 25.48
N TYR A 699 13.48 -22.49 24.32
CA TYR A 699 12.87 -21.81 23.16
C TYR A 699 11.52 -22.41 22.73
N PRO A 700 11.37 -23.74 22.51
CA PRO A 700 10.12 -24.32 22.01
C PRO A 700 8.94 -24.01 22.94
N ARG A 701 9.15 -24.11 24.26
CA ARG A 701 8.12 -23.83 25.27
C ARG A 701 7.68 -22.37 25.25
N ILE A 702 8.62 -21.43 25.12
CA ILE A 702 8.31 -20.00 25.05
C ILE A 702 7.61 -19.66 23.72
N ILE A 703 8.06 -20.27 22.61
CA ILE A 703 7.42 -20.12 21.30
C ILE A 703 5.96 -20.60 21.37
N GLU A 704 5.73 -21.81 21.88
CA GLU A 704 4.38 -22.39 22.06
C GLU A 704 3.50 -21.45 22.89
N GLN A 705 4.01 -20.96 24.03
CA GLN A 705 3.26 -20.03 24.89
C GLN A 705 2.92 -18.71 24.18
N LYS A 706 3.86 -18.13 23.41
CA LYS A 706 3.63 -16.90 22.65
C LYS A 706 2.59 -17.10 21.54
N VAL A 707 2.63 -18.24 20.84
CA VAL A 707 1.64 -18.59 19.80
C VAL A 707 0.26 -18.82 20.42
N LEU A 708 0.17 -19.55 21.54
CA LEU A 708 -1.09 -19.77 22.26
C LEU A 708 -1.70 -18.45 22.77
N ASN A 709 -0.86 -17.56 23.31
CA ASN A 709 -1.30 -16.22 23.71
C ASN A 709 -1.82 -15.41 22.51
N PHE A 710 -1.11 -15.45 21.37
CA PHE A 710 -1.57 -14.79 20.16
C PHE A 710 -2.94 -15.31 19.71
N ILE A 711 -3.15 -16.63 19.68
CA ILE A 711 -4.45 -17.21 19.33
C ILE A 711 -5.52 -16.79 20.34
N LYS A 712 -5.20 -16.85 21.64
CA LYS A 712 -6.10 -16.46 22.73
C LYS A 712 -6.58 -15.01 22.59
N ASP A 713 -5.66 -14.10 22.26
CA ASP A 713 -5.93 -12.67 22.16
C ASP A 713 -6.76 -12.32 20.92
N HIS A 714 -6.81 -13.21 19.92
CA HIS A 714 -7.50 -13.01 18.64
C HIS A 714 -8.53 -14.10 18.31
N LEU A 715 -9.13 -14.74 19.33
CA LEU A 715 -10.08 -15.85 19.14
C LEU A 715 -11.31 -15.49 18.29
N GLU A 716 -11.76 -14.24 18.34
CA GLU A 716 -12.91 -13.76 17.57
C GLU A 716 -12.58 -13.67 16.07
N ASP A 717 -11.35 -13.32 15.73
CA ASP A 717 -10.84 -13.22 14.35
C ASP A 717 -10.37 -14.60 13.83
N LEU A 718 -9.98 -15.49 14.75
CA LEU A 718 -9.35 -16.79 14.47
C LEU A 718 -10.09 -17.99 15.14
N PRO A 719 -11.42 -18.13 14.99
CA PRO A 719 -12.19 -19.19 15.63
C PRO A 719 -11.82 -20.61 15.14
N MET A 720 -11.18 -20.71 13.98
CA MET A 720 -10.71 -21.98 13.41
C MET A 720 -9.50 -22.59 14.14
N TYR A 721 -8.89 -21.86 15.07
CA TYR A 721 -7.80 -22.40 15.89
C TYR A 721 -8.31 -22.84 17.25
N ALA A 722 -8.04 -24.10 17.58
CA ALA A 722 -8.33 -24.62 18.91
C ALA A 722 -7.41 -23.98 19.96
N HIS A 723 -8.00 -23.40 20.99
CA HIS A 723 -7.28 -22.96 22.19
C HIS A 723 -7.78 -23.76 23.41
N PRO A 724 -6.93 -24.13 24.38
CA PRO A 724 -7.35 -24.91 25.56
C PRO A 724 -8.56 -24.35 26.31
N ILE A 725 -8.75 -23.02 26.31
CA ILE A 725 -9.94 -22.36 26.91
C ILE A 725 -11.21 -22.72 26.14
N VAL A 726 -11.17 -22.69 24.81
CA VAL A 726 -12.31 -23.02 23.95
C VAL A 726 -12.63 -24.50 24.06
N VAL A 727 -11.61 -25.36 23.97
CA VAL A 727 -11.75 -26.82 24.13
C VAL A 727 -12.36 -27.17 25.49
N ARG A 728 -11.88 -26.55 26.59
CA ARG A 728 -12.49 -26.74 27.92
C ARG A 728 -13.94 -26.29 27.96
N THR A 729 -14.29 -25.17 27.33
CA THR A 729 -15.68 -24.68 27.26
C THR A 729 -16.58 -25.66 26.50
N ILE A 730 -16.12 -26.18 25.36
CA ILE A 730 -16.83 -27.20 24.59
C ILE A 730 -17.00 -28.47 25.44
N LEU A 731 -15.91 -28.98 26.02
CA LEU A 731 -15.92 -30.22 26.81
C LEU A 731 -16.68 -30.10 28.14
N ARG A 732 -16.78 -28.91 28.74
CA ARG A 732 -17.57 -28.68 29.96
C ARG A 732 -19.05 -28.97 29.75
N ASN A 733 -19.57 -28.77 28.53
CA ASN A 733 -20.94 -29.15 28.17
C ASN A 733 -21.11 -30.69 28.09
N TYR A 734 -20.04 -31.43 27.83
CA TYR A 734 -20.05 -32.90 27.79
C TYR A 734 -19.79 -33.55 29.16
N GLN A 735 -19.07 -32.88 30.08
CA GLN A 735 -18.82 -33.39 31.44
C GLN A 735 -20.09 -33.52 32.29
N ASN A 736 -21.17 -32.82 31.94
CA ASN A 736 -22.48 -32.94 32.58
C ASN A 736 -23.45 -33.86 31.80
N SER A 737 -23.01 -34.50 30.73
CA SER A 737 -23.83 -35.39 29.92
C SER A 737 -23.83 -36.80 30.50
N SER A 738 -25.01 -37.38 30.71
CA SER A 738 -25.20 -38.76 31.19
C SER A 738 -24.70 -39.84 30.22
N LEU A 739 -24.18 -39.46 29.04
CA LEU A 739 -23.55 -40.35 28.07
C LEU A 739 -22.05 -40.58 28.35
N PHE A 740 -21.42 -39.74 29.19
CA PHE A 740 -19.99 -39.78 29.51
C PHE A 740 -19.68 -40.00 31.01
N SER A 741 -20.72 -40.21 31.82
CA SER A 741 -20.66 -40.73 33.20
C SER A 741 -20.94 -42.22 33.21
#